data_AF-A0A0Q6JIK6-F1
#
_entry.id   AF-A0A0Q6JIK6-F1
#
_cell.length_a   1.000
_cell.length_b   1.000
_cell.length_c   1.000
_cell.angle_alpha   90.00
_cell.angle_beta   90.00
_cell.angle_gamma   90.00
#
_symmetry.space_group_name_H-M   'P 1'
#
loop_
_entity.id
_entity.type
_entity.pdbx_description
1 polymer ?
#
loop_
_entity_poly.entity_id
_entity_poly.type
_entity_poly.pdbx_seq_one_letter_code
_entity_poly.pdbx_strand_id
1 'polypeptide(L)'
;MSAVDLPLDLRRALVGVARVPRLLVASDYDGTMAPFVSDPQKAFPLPESVRALRALAGLDGTQAAVISGRALRDLAILSRLPVEVQLVGSHGSEFDAGFVTELGSEATALLERVVSELRSIASRAEHISVETKPASAALHVRNADPEAGARALDEVRAGAATWDGVQVTEGKSVIELAVIVTDKGQALDILRHQDGASAAVFFGDDVTDEKAFRRLHGPDVGVKVGDGESLAKYRVESTEEVAAALAFLYEERRRWLSGADAPRIERLTMLASPRSVALLTPEAGLTWLCHPEPDSAAAFAHLLGGDEAGHFTVGPARASLPLSQQYLDSTMTVQTRWASLQVDDYLAHDVPRDRTDFTRVITGKAKAVVTFAPRPEFGQARVRLQAEDDGLRVFGTNDPMVLRAPGISWTVTTEHGQETARAEIDPSGGPVVLELRCGTSDLGPSEVPEPERRAQAESYWHDWAAGLTLPQLKPDLMKRSALTLRGLVHADSGAIMAAATTSLPEEIGGVRNWDYRYCWLRDAALTASALVSLGSRSEAENYLLWVHDVLQTVTGPERLHPLYTLWGQSLPPEAVIDALPGYAGSRPVRVGNAANQQVQLDVFGPIVDLITTLADSRTASGITEHTEILTDQDWDLVCAMVDAVERRWSEPDNGIWEIRGNPRHHVYSKVMCWLTVDRAIRLADTYSRDAQLGWSTLRDVIRRQVLDKGWSEEAQSFTSAYGGTDLDAATLHIGLSGLIDPSDPRFAATVVATEAELRSGATVYRYHHDDGLPGGEGGFHLCAAWLVEAYLLIGQRLPAEALFTQLVAAAGPTGLLSEEYDPVAERSLGNHPQAYSHLGLLRCAQLLAR
;
A
#
# COMPACT_ATOMS: atom_id res chain seq x y z
N MET A 1 -17.62 23.54 21.89
CA MET A 1 -18.21 23.32 20.55
C MET A 1 -17.77 21.96 20.06
N SER A 2 -18.61 21.33 19.24
CA SER A 2 -18.30 20.06 18.59
C SER A 2 -17.84 20.30 17.16
N ALA A 3 -17.15 19.35 16.54
CA ALA A 3 -16.77 19.45 15.14
C ALA A 3 -17.97 19.61 14.18
N VAL A 4 -19.20 19.26 14.61
CA VAL A 4 -20.43 19.42 13.83
C VAL A 4 -20.79 20.90 13.62
N ASP A 5 -20.29 21.78 14.48
CA ASP A 5 -20.55 23.23 14.44
C ASP A 5 -19.70 23.94 13.36
N LEU A 6 -18.71 23.26 12.77
CA LEU A 6 -17.88 23.81 11.68
C LEU A 6 -18.66 23.85 10.35
N PRO A 7 -18.44 24.88 9.50
CA PRO A 7 -19.01 24.96 8.17
C PRO A 7 -18.78 23.68 7.36
N LEU A 8 -19.81 23.19 6.67
CA LEU A 8 -19.76 21.91 5.94
C LEU A 8 -18.64 21.89 4.89
N ASP A 9 -18.43 22.99 4.18
CA ASP A 9 -17.40 23.08 3.14
C ASP A 9 -15.99 23.08 3.73
N LEU A 10 -15.79 23.65 4.92
CA LEU A 10 -14.53 23.54 5.66
C LEU A 10 -14.29 22.09 6.10
N ARG A 11 -15.30 21.41 6.64
CA ARG A 11 -15.16 19.99 7.01
C ARG A 11 -14.77 19.12 5.84
N ARG A 12 -15.38 19.31 4.67
CA ARG A 12 -15.01 18.59 3.44
C ARG A 12 -13.56 18.86 3.04
N ALA A 13 -13.13 20.11 3.11
CA ALA A 13 -11.74 20.49 2.81
C ALA A 13 -10.75 19.85 3.79
N LEU A 14 -11.07 19.85 5.09
CA LEU A 14 -10.24 19.23 6.12
C LEU A 14 -10.18 17.70 5.98
N VAL A 15 -11.28 17.03 5.60
CA VAL A 15 -11.26 15.59 5.28
C VAL A 15 -10.37 15.32 4.08
N GLY A 16 -10.47 16.14 3.02
CA GLY A 16 -9.62 15.99 1.83
C GLY A 16 -8.13 16.16 2.16
N VAL A 17 -7.78 17.23 2.88
CA VAL A 17 -6.39 17.52 3.23
C VAL A 17 -5.83 16.55 4.28
N ALA A 18 -6.67 15.96 5.14
CA ALA A 18 -6.25 14.93 6.09
C ALA A 18 -5.71 13.66 5.42
N ARG A 19 -6.08 13.40 4.16
CA ARG A 19 -5.72 12.18 3.44
C ARG A 19 -4.51 12.34 2.52
N VAL A 20 -3.85 13.50 2.54
CA VAL A 20 -2.66 13.75 1.72
C VAL A 20 -1.46 12.97 2.25
N PRO A 21 -0.49 12.60 1.40
CA PRO A 21 0.62 11.76 1.84
C PRO A 21 1.51 12.41 2.92
N ARG A 22 1.82 13.70 2.78
CA ARG A 22 2.55 14.52 3.76
C ARG A 22 1.82 15.83 4.02
N LEU A 23 1.50 16.11 5.28
CA LEU A 23 0.65 17.25 5.68
C LEU A 23 1.43 18.22 6.57
N LEU A 24 1.44 19.50 6.21
CA LEU A 24 1.88 20.59 7.10
C LEU A 24 0.65 21.29 7.70
N VAL A 25 0.54 21.35 9.02
CA VAL A 25 -0.49 22.09 9.74
C VAL A 25 0.16 23.28 10.44
N ALA A 26 -0.06 24.47 9.92
CA ALA A 26 0.49 25.70 10.46
C ALA A 26 -0.62 26.64 10.97
N SER A 27 -0.31 27.44 11.98
CA SER A 27 -1.24 28.41 12.55
C SER A 27 -0.52 29.67 12.99
N ASP A 28 -1.19 30.82 12.89
CA ASP A 28 -0.78 31.99 13.66
C ASP A 28 -1.09 31.79 15.16
N TYR A 29 -0.40 32.55 16.00
CA TYR A 29 -0.52 32.50 17.44
C TYR A 29 -1.58 33.47 17.98
N ASP A 30 -1.33 34.78 17.85
CA ASP A 30 -2.21 35.83 18.37
C ASP A 30 -3.47 35.92 17.52
N GLY A 31 -4.65 36.12 18.11
CA GLY A 31 -5.91 36.23 17.38
C GLY A 31 -6.45 34.92 16.79
N THR A 32 -5.59 33.90 16.65
CA THR A 32 -5.91 32.60 16.06
C THR A 32 -5.90 31.46 17.09
N MET A 33 -4.75 31.18 17.73
CA MET A 33 -4.66 30.17 18.80
C MET A 33 -4.88 30.75 20.19
N ALA A 34 -4.44 31.99 20.39
CA ALA A 34 -4.57 32.76 21.62
C ALA A 34 -5.50 33.95 21.37
N PRO A 35 -6.59 34.13 22.13
CA PRO A 35 -7.49 35.25 21.93
C PRO A 35 -6.80 36.58 22.20
N PHE A 36 -7.28 37.65 21.55
CA PHE A 36 -6.78 38.99 21.82
C PHE A 36 -7.08 39.41 23.27
N VAL A 37 -6.01 39.77 23.99
CA VAL A 37 -6.09 40.32 25.35
C VAL A 37 -5.39 41.68 25.40
N SER A 38 -5.77 42.52 26.35
CA SER A 38 -5.20 43.86 26.51
C SER A 38 -3.73 43.88 26.90
N ASP A 39 -3.25 42.80 27.52
CA ASP A 39 -1.87 42.57 27.94
C ASP A 39 -1.28 41.40 27.13
N PRO A 40 -0.43 41.65 26.12
CA PRO A 40 0.13 40.62 25.26
C PRO A 40 0.91 39.51 25.99
N GLN A 41 1.39 39.75 27.22
CA GLN A 41 2.05 38.72 28.03
C GLN A 41 1.08 37.71 28.66
N LYS A 42 -0.23 37.97 28.54
CA LYS A 42 -1.31 37.09 29.03
C LYS A 42 -2.11 36.42 27.91
N ALA A 43 -1.68 36.59 26.66
CA ALA A 43 -2.28 35.91 25.51
C ALA A 43 -1.80 34.46 25.50
N PHE A 44 -2.45 33.60 26.27
CA PHE A 44 -2.18 32.16 26.28
C PHE A 44 -3.05 31.45 25.25
N PRO A 45 -2.52 30.44 24.55
CA PRO A 45 -3.31 29.69 23.59
C PRO A 45 -4.37 28.86 24.32
N LEU A 46 -5.47 28.57 23.63
CA LEU A 46 -6.46 27.64 24.15
C LEU A 46 -5.81 26.26 24.38
N PRO A 47 -6.00 25.63 25.55
CA PRO A 47 -5.45 24.31 25.84
C PRO A 47 -5.85 23.25 24.81
N GLU A 48 -7.05 23.38 24.24
CA GLU A 48 -7.59 22.53 23.20
C GLU A 48 -6.77 22.63 21.91
N SER A 49 -6.42 23.84 21.45
CA SER A 49 -5.58 24.07 20.27
C SER A 49 -4.18 23.48 20.45
N VAL A 50 -3.58 23.67 21.64
CA VAL A 50 -2.27 23.10 21.99
C VAL A 50 -2.30 21.57 21.97
N ARG A 51 -3.35 20.96 22.56
CA ARG A 51 -3.51 19.49 22.55
C ARG A 51 -3.67 18.95 21.13
N ALA A 52 -4.49 19.60 20.30
CA ALA A 52 -4.75 19.18 18.92
C ALA A 52 -3.50 19.28 18.04
N LEU A 53 -2.76 20.40 18.08
CA LEU A 53 -1.51 20.55 17.32
C LEU A 53 -0.43 19.57 17.78
N ARG A 54 -0.29 19.35 19.09
CA ARG A 54 0.60 18.30 19.62
C ARG A 54 0.22 16.92 19.09
N ALA A 55 -1.07 16.60 19.10
CA ALA A 55 -1.53 15.30 18.64
C ALA A 55 -1.30 15.13 17.13
N LEU A 56 -1.50 16.18 16.33
CA LEU A 56 -1.16 16.21 14.90
C LEU A 56 0.33 16.02 14.65
N ALA A 57 1.20 16.71 15.39
CA ALA A 57 2.65 16.59 15.28
C ALA A 57 3.16 15.17 15.59
N GLY A 58 2.41 14.40 16.36
CA GLY A 58 2.72 13.01 16.69
C GLY A 58 2.21 11.97 15.68
N LEU A 59 1.54 12.39 14.60
CA LEU A 59 1.04 11.48 13.56
C LEU A 59 2.04 11.36 12.41
N ASP A 60 2.18 10.16 11.86
CA ASP A 60 3.10 9.91 10.75
C ASP A 60 2.79 10.77 9.51
N GLY A 61 3.87 11.30 8.92
CA GLY A 61 3.81 12.20 7.77
C GLY A 61 3.06 13.51 8.03
N THR A 62 2.90 13.91 9.31
CA THR A 62 2.19 15.13 9.71
C THR A 62 3.13 16.05 10.50
N GLN A 63 3.32 17.25 9.99
CA GLN A 63 4.13 18.29 10.61
C GLN A 63 3.23 19.39 11.16
N ALA A 64 3.60 19.96 12.29
CA ALA A 64 2.85 21.04 12.92
C ALA A 64 3.75 22.24 13.20
N ALA A 65 3.28 23.45 12.90
CA ALA A 65 4.03 24.66 13.13
C ALA A 65 3.17 25.82 13.66
N VAL A 66 3.79 26.74 14.38
CA VAL A 66 3.20 28.03 14.74
C VAL A 66 4.08 29.15 14.22
N ILE A 67 3.49 30.01 13.37
CA ILE A 67 4.20 31.12 12.72
C ILE A 67 3.64 32.43 13.27
N SER A 68 4.41 33.11 14.13
CA SER A 68 3.96 34.30 14.86
C SER A 68 4.82 35.52 14.58
N GLY A 69 4.25 36.72 14.75
CA GLY A 69 5.00 37.98 14.81
C GLY A 69 5.82 38.18 16.09
N ARG A 70 5.58 37.37 17.13
CA ARG A 70 6.33 37.41 18.41
C ARG A 70 7.76 36.94 18.22
N ALA A 71 8.69 37.49 19.00
CA ALA A 71 10.05 36.95 19.08
C ALA A 71 9.98 35.47 19.51
N LEU A 72 10.84 34.63 18.92
CA LEU A 72 10.79 33.17 19.12
C LEU A 72 10.88 32.78 20.60
N ARG A 73 11.73 33.48 21.37
CA ARG A 73 11.87 33.27 22.82
C ARG A 73 10.55 33.49 23.57
N ASP A 74 9.83 34.55 23.24
CA ASP A 74 8.56 34.89 23.90
C ASP A 74 7.46 33.91 23.47
N LEU A 75 7.44 33.53 22.20
CA LEU A 75 6.53 32.51 21.67
C LEU A 75 6.73 31.16 22.37
N ALA A 76 7.97 30.72 22.55
CA ALA A 76 8.30 29.47 23.23
C ALA A 76 7.84 29.47 24.71
N ILE A 77 8.05 30.58 25.42
CA ILE A 77 7.66 30.70 26.83
C ILE A 77 6.13 30.71 27.00
N LEU A 78 5.41 31.44 26.14
CA LEU A 78 3.97 31.65 26.28
C LEU A 78 3.15 30.49 25.73
N SER A 79 3.56 29.91 24.60
CA SER A 79 2.80 28.86 23.93
C SER A 79 2.82 27.53 24.69
N ARG A 80 3.95 27.21 25.36
CA ARG A 80 4.21 25.90 26.00
C ARG A 80 3.94 24.72 25.06
N LEU A 81 4.12 24.95 23.76
CA LEU A 81 4.07 23.91 22.74
C LEU A 81 5.26 22.97 22.92
N PRO A 82 5.08 21.67 22.61
CA PRO A 82 6.15 20.70 22.77
C PRO A 82 7.14 20.80 21.60
N VAL A 83 8.30 20.13 21.70
CA VAL A 83 9.41 20.25 20.73
C VAL A 83 9.04 19.75 19.33
N GLU A 84 8.02 18.90 19.23
CA GLU A 84 7.51 18.36 17.96
C GLU A 84 6.71 19.40 17.16
N VAL A 85 6.30 20.52 17.76
CA VAL A 85 5.64 21.63 17.04
C VAL A 85 6.67 22.71 16.75
N GLN A 86 6.95 22.94 15.47
CA GLN A 86 7.97 23.91 15.06
C GLN A 86 7.50 25.33 15.33
N LEU A 87 8.31 26.09 16.06
CA LEU A 87 8.04 27.49 16.35
C LEU A 87 8.80 28.39 15.40
N VAL A 88 8.07 29.35 14.80
CA VAL A 88 8.62 30.36 13.91
C VAL A 88 8.25 31.74 14.44
N GLY A 89 9.25 32.48 14.91
CA GLY A 89 9.12 33.82 15.46
C GLY A 89 9.33 34.93 14.42
N SER A 90 9.01 36.16 14.83
CA SER A 90 9.22 37.41 14.09
C SER A 90 8.78 37.32 12.62
N HIS A 91 7.56 36.83 12.41
CA HIS A 91 6.92 36.66 11.11
C HIS A 91 7.72 35.80 10.11
N GLY A 92 8.56 34.88 10.56
CA GLY A 92 9.32 34.00 9.68
C GLY A 92 10.83 34.12 9.73
N SER A 93 11.39 34.96 10.61
CA SER A 93 12.84 35.18 10.65
C SER A 93 13.59 34.34 11.68
N GLU A 94 12.89 33.76 12.64
CA GLU A 94 13.50 32.96 13.71
C GLU A 94 12.88 31.55 13.73
N PHE A 95 13.67 30.50 13.51
CA PHE A 95 13.21 29.10 13.58
C PHE A 95 13.87 28.37 14.76
N ASP A 96 13.08 27.61 15.51
CA ASP A 96 13.57 26.83 16.68
C ASP A 96 14.52 25.68 16.27
N ALA A 97 14.25 25.05 15.12
CA ALA A 97 15.09 23.99 14.55
C ALA A 97 16.10 24.56 13.53
N GLY A 98 17.28 24.97 14.02
CA GLY A 98 18.52 24.92 13.22
C GLY A 98 18.86 26.10 12.31
N PHE A 99 18.11 27.20 12.29
CA PHE A 99 18.55 28.43 11.61
C PHE A 99 18.10 29.67 12.40
N VAL A 100 18.98 30.20 13.23
CA VAL A 100 19.01 31.65 13.43
C VAL A 100 19.64 32.17 12.14
N THR A 101 18.86 32.80 11.27
CA THR A 101 19.53 33.68 10.30
C THR A 101 20.07 34.81 11.16
N GLU A 102 21.32 34.69 11.64
CA GLU A 102 22.00 35.83 12.26
C GLU A 102 21.85 36.97 11.27
N LEU A 103 21.30 38.10 11.73
CA LEU A 103 21.23 39.29 10.91
C LEU A 103 22.61 39.52 10.30
N GLY A 104 22.69 39.53 8.97
CA GLY A 104 23.92 39.87 8.29
C GLY A 104 24.45 41.20 8.82
N SER A 105 25.76 41.38 8.82
CA SER A 105 26.40 42.59 9.38
C SER A 105 25.76 43.92 8.93
N GLU A 106 25.25 43.98 7.70
CA GLU A 106 24.51 45.12 7.16
C GLU A 106 23.12 45.33 7.80
N ALA A 107 22.34 44.25 7.99
CA ALA A 107 21.03 44.32 8.64
C ALA A 107 21.16 44.66 10.13
N THR A 108 22.17 44.13 10.81
CA THR A 108 22.46 44.48 12.22
C THR A 108 22.79 45.98 12.36
N ALA A 109 23.65 46.51 11.48
CA ALA A 109 23.98 47.93 11.49
C ALA A 109 22.76 48.81 11.16
N LEU A 110 21.89 48.36 10.25
CA LEU A 110 20.64 49.06 9.94
C LEU A 110 19.68 49.04 11.13
N LEU A 111 19.56 47.92 11.85
CA LEU A 111 18.70 47.81 13.04
C LEU A 111 19.19 48.74 14.15
N GLU A 112 20.49 48.76 14.43
CA GLU A 112 21.06 49.66 15.43
C GLU A 112 20.78 51.12 15.09
N ARG A 113 20.88 51.48 13.80
CA ARG A 113 20.57 52.82 13.31
C ARG A 113 19.08 53.14 13.47
N VAL A 114 18.19 52.22 13.14
CA VAL A 114 16.74 52.37 13.30
C VAL A 114 16.37 52.54 14.77
N VAL A 115 16.89 51.69 15.65
CA VAL A 115 16.65 51.77 17.11
C VAL A 115 17.15 53.10 17.67
N SER A 116 18.33 53.56 17.26
CA SER A 116 18.87 54.85 17.68
C SER A 116 17.95 56.00 17.28
N GLU A 117 17.42 55.98 16.04
CA GLU A 117 16.53 57.02 15.54
C GLU A 117 15.19 57.02 16.29
N LEU A 118 14.56 55.85 16.44
CA LEU A 118 13.30 55.74 17.18
C LEU A 118 13.46 56.20 18.64
N ARG A 119 14.59 55.88 19.28
CA ARG A 119 14.89 56.35 20.65
C ARG A 119 15.11 57.86 20.71
N SER A 120 15.74 58.44 19.69
CA SER A 120 15.87 59.90 19.57
C SER A 120 14.49 60.57 19.50
N ILE A 121 13.59 60.06 18.66
CA ILE A 121 12.23 60.56 18.51
C ILE A 121 11.46 60.39 19.83
N ALA A 122 11.51 59.20 20.44
CA ALA A 122 10.82 58.91 21.70
C ALA A 122 11.29 59.81 22.86
N SER A 123 12.56 60.21 22.89
CA SER A 123 13.10 61.06 23.97
C SER A 123 12.55 62.49 24.00
N ARG A 124 11.83 62.92 22.95
CA ARG A 124 11.34 64.30 22.80
C ARG A 124 9.99 64.55 23.48
N ALA A 125 9.30 63.50 23.90
CA ALA A 125 8.02 63.60 24.60
C ALA A 125 7.84 62.49 25.64
N GLU A 126 7.15 62.80 26.73
CA GLU A 126 6.83 61.80 27.75
C GLU A 126 5.82 60.77 27.22
N HIS A 127 5.92 59.54 27.71
CA HIS A 127 5.02 58.41 27.41
C HIS A 127 5.03 57.88 25.96
N ILE A 128 6.09 58.19 25.20
CA ILE A 128 6.45 57.47 23.96
C ILE A 128 7.49 56.40 24.32
N SER A 129 7.29 55.15 23.88
CA SER A 129 8.23 54.06 24.15
C SER A 129 8.71 53.38 22.86
N VAL A 130 9.95 52.88 22.89
CA VAL A 130 10.52 52.06 21.82
C VAL A 130 10.66 50.64 22.32
N GLU A 131 10.08 49.72 21.56
CA GLU A 131 10.25 48.28 21.74
C GLU A 131 11.25 47.77 20.69
N THR A 132 12.30 47.09 21.13
CA THR A 132 13.31 46.51 20.22
C THR A 132 13.10 45.00 20.14
N LYS A 133 12.97 44.48 18.92
CA LYS A 133 12.86 43.06 18.60
C LYS A 133 14.13 42.61 17.85
N PRO A 134 14.38 41.30 17.69
CA PRO A 134 15.60 40.78 17.07
C PRO A 134 15.92 41.38 15.69
N ALA A 135 14.91 41.70 14.88
CA ALA A 135 15.09 42.27 13.53
C ALA A 135 14.22 43.49 13.21
N SER A 136 13.61 44.10 14.23
CA SER A 136 12.77 45.29 14.07
C SER A 136 12.74 46.15 15.33
N ALA A 137 12.21 47.36 15.20
CA ALA A 137 11.91 48.21 16.34
C ALA A 137 10.58 48.95 16.14
N ALA A 138 9.78 49.06 17.19
CA ALA A 138 8.47 49.67 17.17
C ALA A 138 8.38 50.89 18.08
N LEU A 139 7.81 51.98 17.58
CA LEU A 139 7.54 53.21 18.32
C LEU A 139 6.08 53.24 18.75
N HIS A 140 5.82 53.17 20.05
CA HIS A 140 4.47 53.19 20.63
C HIS A 140 4.13 54.59 21.16
N VAL A 141 2.99 55.14 20.72
CA VAL A 141 2.53 56.49 21.13
C VAL A 141 1.19 56.49 21.84
N ARG A 142 0.63 55.32 22.18
CA ARG A 142 -0.72 55.17 22.73
C ARG A 142 -0.99 55.99 24.00
N ASN A 143 0.04 56.16 24.84
CA ASN A 143 -0.08 56.83 26.13
C ASN A 143 0.47 58.26 26.12
N ALA A 144 0.94 58.75 24.96
CA ALA A 144 1.47 60.09 24.80
C ALA A 144 0.35 61.12 24.62
N ASP A 145 0.68 62.39 24.84
CA ASP A 145 -0.18 63.49 24.41
C ASP A 145 -0.53 63.35 22.92
N PRO A 146 -1.79 63.49 22.48
CA PRO A 146 -2.20 63.21 21.10
C PRO A 146 -1.44 64.00 20.02
N GLU A 147 -1.11 65.27 20.29
CA GLU A 147 -0.34 66.08 19.33
C GLU A 147 1.14 65.66 19.32
N ALA A 148 1.71 65.33 20.49
CA ALA A 148 3.07 64.80 20.58
C ALA A 148 3.20 63.43 19.90
N GLY A 149 2.23 62.53 20.12
CA GLY A 149 2.18 61.21 19.50
C GLY A 149 2.03 61.29 17.98
N ALA A 150 1.15 62.14 17.47
CA ALA A 150 0.99 62.35 16.02
C ALA A 150 2.29 62.86 15.37
N ARG A 151 2.94 63.87 15.98
CA ARG A 151 4.24 64.38 15.50
C ARG A 151 5.31 63.30 15.46
N ALA A 152 5.41 62.48 16.50
CA ALA A 152 6.41 61.42 16.56
C ALA A 152 6.19 60.36 15.47
N LEU A 153 4.95 59.98 15.18
CA LEU A 153 4.64 59.06 14.07
C LEU A 153 4.96 59.69 12.71
N ASP A 154 4.64 60.97 12.51
CA ASP A 154 4.96 61.67 11.25
C ASP A 154 6.46 61.82 11.02
N GLU A 155 7.25 62.02 12.09
CA GLU A 155 8.72 62.03 12.01
C GLU A 155 9.27 60.65 11.61
N VAL A 156 8.72 59.56 12.13
CA VAL A 156 9.10 58.21 11.71
C VAL A 156 8.79 57.99 10.23
N ARG A 157 7.58 58.39 9.77
CA ARG A 157 7.14 58.30 8.37
C ARG A 157 8.02 59.07 7.40
N ALA A 158 8.42 60.28 7.78
CA ALA A 158 9.29 61.13 6.96
C ALA A 158 10.77 60.74 7.04
N GLY A 159 11.15 59.97 8.08
CA GLY A 159 12.53 59.61 8.39
C GLY A 159 12.81 58.12 8.17
N ALA A 160 13.01 57.39 9.26
CA ALA A 160 13.48 56.01 9.26
C ALA A 160 12.60 55.04 8.45
N ALA A 161 11.31 55.34 8.26
CA ALA A 161 10.41 54.56 7.41
C ALA A 161 10.75 54.61 5.91
N THR A 162 11.58 55.56 5.48
CA THR A 162 11.97 55.74 4.07
C THR A 162 13.33 55.12 3.73
N TRP A 163 14.02 54.56 4.72
CA TRP A 163 15.37 54.03 4.53
C TRP A 163 15.35 52.74 3.71
N ASP A 164 16.36 52.59 2.84
CA ASP A 164 16.50 51.38 2.03
C ASP A 164 16.74 50.15 2.93
N GLY A 165 16.05 49.06 2.65
CA GLY A 165 16.02 47.87 3.50
C GLY A 165 15.11 47.94 4.73
N VAL A 166 14.36 49.03 4.95
CA VAL A 166 13.38 49.14 6.04
C VAL A 166 11.96 48.84 5.55
N GLN A 167 11.31 47.85 6.16
CA GLN A 167 9.90 47.53 5.96
C GLN A 167 9.05 48.14 7.06
N VAL A 168 7.96 48.83 6.67
CA VAL A 168 7.09 49.57 7.59
C VAL A 168 5.78 48.82 7.80
N THR A 169 5.40 48.65 9.07
CA THR A 169 4.07 48.16 9.47
C THR A 169 3.40 49.21 10.35
N GLU A 170 2.24 49.73 9.93
CA GLU A 170 1.48 50.74 10.67
C GLU A 170 0.33 50.12 11.47
N GLY A 171 0.20 50.51 12.75
CA GLY A 171 -0.93 50.18 13.61
C GLY A 171 -1.58 51.43 14.21
N LYS A 172 -2.72 51.25 14.90
CA LYS A 172 -3.58 52.36 15.39
C LYS A 172 -2.87 53.38 16.31
N SER A 173 -1.76 53.02 16.95
CA SER A 173 -0.93 53.92 17.78
C SER A 173 0.53 53.46 17.86
N VAL A 174 1.02 52.85 16.78
CA VAL A 174 2.37 52.26 16.70
C VAL A 174 2.84 52.26 15.25
N ILE A 175 4.13 52.51 15.01
CA ILE A 175 4.82 52.20 13.75
C ILE A 175 5.98 51.27 14.04
N GLU A 176 6.04 50.14 13.34
CA GLU A 176 7.13 49.16 13.41
C GLU A 176 8.00 49.21 12.15
N LEU A 177 9.31 49.23 12.34
CA LEU A 177 10.32 49.24 11.29
C LEU A 177 11.18 47.97 11.37
N ALA A 178 11.05 47.08 10.39
CA ALA A 178 11.83 45.85 10.27
C ALA A 178 12.97 46.01 9.26
N VAL A 179 14.14 45.40 9.53
CA VAL A 179 15.35 45.52 8.70
C VAL A 179 15.65 44.27 7.86
N ILE A 180 14.76 43.29 7.94
CA ILE A 180 14.71 42.11 7.07
C ILE A 180 13.28 41.95 6.59
N VAL A 181 13.11 41.34 5.43
CA VAL A 181 11.77 40.99 4.93
C VAL A 181 11.25 39.82 5.75
N THR A 182 10.34 40.10 6.67
CA THR A 182 9.64 39.07 7.44
C THR A 182 8.32 38.74 6.74
N ASP A 183 8.19 37.52 6.25
CA ASP A 183 7.03 37.06 5.48
C ASP A 183 6.59 35.67 5.97
N LYS A 184 5.42 35.62 6.63
CA LYS A 184 4.79 34.37 7.08
C LYS A 184 4.58 33.38 5.94
N GLY A 185 4.34 33.88 4.71
CA GLY A 185 4.24 33.03 3.53
C GLY A 185 5.56 32.41 3.10
N GLN A 186 6.67 33.14 3.19
CA GLN A 186 7.99 32.55 2.94
C GLN A 186 8.36 31.52 4.01
N ALA A 187 8.01 31.78 5.27
CA ALA A 187 8.19 30.79 6.33
C ALA A 187 7.40 29.50 6.05
N LEU A 188 6.15 29.63 5.62
CA LEU A 188 5.32 28.49 5.23
C LEU A 188 5.94 27.70 4.05
N ASP A 189 6.46 28.38 3.03
CA ASP A 189 7.16 27.74 1.89
C ASP A 189 8.42 26.99 2.33
N ILE A 190 9.20 27.56 3.27
CA ILE A 190 10.40 26.93 3.83
C ILE A 190 10.03 25.64 4.56
N LEU A 191 9.05 25.70 5.47
CA LEU A 191 8.56 24.53 6.20
C LEU A 191 8.06 23.45 5.24
N ARG A 192 7.23 23.85 4.27
CA ARG A 192 6.71 22.95 3.24
C ARG A 192 7.83 22.22 2.48
N HIS A 193 8.87 22.96 2.08
CA HIS A 193 9.97 22.39 1.32
C HIS A 193 10.86 21.47 2.17
N GLN A 194 11.16 21.85 3.40
CA GLN A 194 11.96 21.06 4.34
C GLN A 194 11.35 19.68 4.59
N ASP A 195 10.04 19.64 4.77
CA ASP A 195 9.30 18.40 5.05
C ASP A 195 8.83 17.68 3.78
N GLY A 196 8.94 18.33 2.62
CA GLY A 196 8.35 17.89 1.36
C GLY A 196 6.82 17.70 1.46
N ALA A 197 6.14 18.57 2.21
CA ALA A 197 4.71 18.46 2.45
C ALA A 197 3.91 18.59 1.13
N SER A 198 3.05 17.62 0.89
CA SER A 198 2.17 17.55 -0.29
C SER A 198 1.07 18.62 -0.23
N ALA A 199 0.56 18.89 0.98
CA ALA A 199 -0.39 19.98 1.22
C ALA A 199 -0.13 20.68 2.55
N ALA A 200 -0.63 21.91 2.65
CA ALA A 200 -0.58 22.71 3.86
C ALA A 200 -1.97 23.18 4.30
N VAL A 201 -2.19 23.22 5.62
CA VAL A 201 -3.31 23.92 6.26
C VAL A 201 -2.75 25.12 7.00
N PHE A 202 -3.30 26.31 6.78
CA PHE A 202 -2.90 27.52 7.50
C PHE A 202 -4.11 28.22 8.12
N PHE A 203 -4.04 28.48 9.43
CA PHE A 203 -5.01 29.29 10.17
C PHE A 203 -4.41 30.66 10.49
N GLY A 204 -5.14 31.75 10.22
CA GLY A 204 -4.69 33.11 10.51
C GLY A 204 -5.84 34.10 10.60
N ASP A 205 -5.63 35.24 11.25
CA ASP A 205 -6.65 36.25 11.54
C ASP A 205 -6.29 37.67 11.05
N ASP A 206 -5.02 37.92 10.70
CA ASP A 206 -4.49 39.26 10.44
C ASP A 206 -4.15 39.47 8.94
N VAL A 207 -4.06 40.73 8.51
CA VAL A 207 -3.44 41.18 7.26
C VAL A 207 -2.04 40.57 7.06
N THR A 208 -1.26 40.32 8.11
CA THR A 208 0.05 39.65 7.97
C THR A 208 -0.06 38.20 7.48
N ASP A 209 -1.18 37.52 7.76
CA ASP A 209 -1.49 36.15 7.33
C ASP A 209 -1.89 36.05 5.86
N GLU A 210 -2.35 37.16 5.26
CA GLU A 210 -2.67 37.22 3.84
C GLU A 210 -1.48 36.87 2.94
N LYS A 211 -0.25 37.10 3.43
CA LYS A 211 0.95 36.67 2.72
C LYS A 211 1.09 35.14 2.71
N ALA A 212 0.70 34.46 3.80
CA ALA A 212 0.66 32.99 3.86
C ALA A 212 -0.47 32.43 2.99
N PHE A 213 -1.67 33.01 3.06
CA PHE A 213 -2.79 32.58 2.20
C PHE A 213 -2.48 32.69 0.70
N ARG A 214 -1.70 33.71 0.29
CA ARG A 214 -1.26 33.87 -1.11
C ARG A 214 -0.35 32.74 -1.59
N ARG A 215 0.34 32.02 -0.69
CA ARG A 215 1.23 30.90 -1.03
C ARG A 215 0.50 29.57 -1.15
N LEU A 216 -0.71 29.47 -0.56
CA LEU A 216 -1.50 28.25 -0.61
C LEU A 216 -1.98 27.98 -2.04
N HIS A 217 -1.84 26.73 -2.48
CA HIS A 217 -2.21 26.29 -3.81
C HIS A 217 -2.60 24.81 -3.87
N GLY A 218 -3.34 24.40 -4.90
CA GLY A 218 -3.72 23.00 -5.05
C GLY A 218 -4.63 22.51 -3.90
N PRO A 219 -4.30 21.40 -3.21
CA PRO A 219 -5.12 20.84 -2.13
C PRO A 219 -5.01 21.58 -0.79
N ASP A 220 -4.25 22.68 -0.73
CA ASP A 220 -4.03 23.44 0.50
C ASP A 220 -5.31 24.08 1.04
N VAL A 221 -5.38 24.25 2.37
CA VAL A 221 -6.55 24.80 3.07
C VAL A 221 -6.16 26.02 3.87
N GLY A 222 -6.62 27.20 3.42
CA GLY A 222 -6.49 28.45 4.16
C GLY A 222 -7.76 28.80 4.91
N VAL A 223 -7.65 29.07 6.21
CA VAL A 223 -8.78 29.39 7.10
C VAL A 223 -8.57 30.74 7.78
N LYS A 224 -9.41 31.72 7.44
CA LYS A 224 -9.46 33.03 8.13
C LYS A 224 -10.23 32.91 9.45
N VAL A 225 -9.70 33.46 10.53
CA VAL A 225 -10.38 33.57 11.82
C VAL A 225 -10.98 34.95 11.99
N GLY A 226 -12.24 35.04 12.41
CA GLY A 226 -12.95 36.31 12.60
C GLY A 226 -13.32 37.00 11.28
N ASP A 227 -13.72 38.27 11.36
CA ASP A 227 -14.21 39.06 10.23
C ASP A 227 -13.09 39.65 9.35
N GLY A 228 -13.46 40.30 8.25
CA GLY A 228 -12.55 41.03 7.34
C GLY A 228 -12.30 40.34 6.00
N GLU A 229 -11.91 41.11 4.97
CA GLU A 229 -11.53 40.57 3.66
C GLU A 229 -10.30 39.66 3.78
N SER A 230 -10.28 38.56 3.04
CA SER A 230 -9.18 37.59 3.08
C SER A 230 -9.07 36.79 1.79
N LEU A 231 -7.86 36.37 1.45
CA LEU A 231 -7.54 35.39 0.40
C LEU A 231 -7.83 33.95 0.84
N ALA A 232 -8.04 33.69 2.14
CA ALA A 232 -8.41 32.38 2.64
C ALA A 232 -9.77 31.94 2.06
N LYS A 233 -9.83 30.70 1.58
CA LYS A 233 -11.04 30.13 0.98
C LYS A 233 -12.12 29.80 2.03
N TYR A 234 -11.71 29.52 3.26
CA TYR A 234 -12.60 29.11 4.35
C TYR A 234 -12.48 30.08 5.53
N ARG A 235 -13.50 30.07 6.40
CA ARG A 235 -13.58 30.98 7.55
C ARG A 235 -14.13 30.26 8.79
N VAL A 236 -13.66 30.69 9.95
CA VAL A 236 -14.19 30.37 11.28
C VAL A 236 -14.37 31.67 12.08
N GLU A 237 -15.29 31.70 13.04
CA GLU A 237 -15.66 32.94 13.74
C GLU A 237 -14.78 33.24 14.97
N SER A 238 -14.15 32.22 15.56
CA SER A 238 -13.49 32.34 16.86
C SER A 238 -12.27 31.42 17.02
N THR A 239 -11.45 31.72 18.04
CA THR A 239 -10.31 30.87 18.44
C THR A 239 -10.74 29.46 18.86
N GLU A 240 -11.94 29.32 19.42
CA GLU A 240 -12.52 28.04 19.83
C GLU A 240 -12.91 27.18 18.63
N GLU A 241 -13.32 27.79 17.51
CA GLU A 241 -13.56 27.08 16.25
C GLU A 241 -12.25 26.63 15.59
N VAL A 242 -11.16 27.39 15.73
CA VAL A 242 -9.81 26.93 15.34
C VAL A 242 -9.45 25.65 16.11
N ALA A 243 -9.66 25.64 17.43
CA ALA A 243 -9.42 24.45 18.24
C ALA A 243 -10.27 23.25 17.77
N ALA A 244 -11.54 23.48 17.44
CA ALA A 244 -12.43 22.45 16.91
C ALA A 244 -11.98 21.95 15.52
N ALA A 245 -11.53 22.83 14.64
CA ALA A 245 -11.01 22.49 13.31
C ALA A 245 -9.72 21.67 13.37
N LEU A 246 -8.77 22.05 14.24
CA LEU A 246 -7.55 21.28 14.49
C LEU A 246 -7.85 19.90 15.08
N ALA A 247 -8.77 19.81 16.05
CA ALA A 247 -9.17 18.53 16.63
C ALA A 247 -9.90 17.63 15.62
N PHE A 248 -10.75 18.22 14.76
CA PHE A 248 -11.39 17.50 13.66
C PHE A 248 -10.36 16.98 12.66
N LEU A 249 -9.41 17.81 12.23
CA LEU A 249 -8.33 17.42 11.34
C LEU A 249 -7.49 16.27 11.92
N TYR A 250 -7.16 16.33 13.22
CA TYR A 250 -6.48 15.25 13.93
C TYR A 250 -7.25 13.93 13.86
N GLU A 251 -8.54 13.94 14.20
CA GLU A 251 -9.35 12.71 14.20
C GLU A 251 -9.48 12.11 12.80
N GLU A 252 -9.69 12.94 11.78
CA GLU A 252 -9.79 12.46 10.40
C GLU A 252 -8.45 11.93 9.88
N ARG A 253 -7.33 12.62 10.18
CA ARG A 253 -5.99 12.15 9.84
C ARG A 253 -5.66 10.83 10.53
N ARG A 254 -5.94 10.71 11.83
CA ARG A 254 -5.73 9.50 12.62
C ARG A 254 -6.57 8.33 12.11
N ARG A 255 -7.85 8.56 11.82
CA ARG A 255 -8.75 7.54 11.25
C ARG A 255 -8.22 7.01 9.93
N TRP A 256 -7.81 7.92 9.04
CA TRP A 256 -7.24 7.56 7.76
C TRP A 256 -5.94 6.76 7.92
N LEU A 257 -5.00 7.19 8.76
CA LEU A 257 -3.76 6.47 9.09
C LEU A 257 -4.01 5.10 9.75
N SER A 258 -5.12 4.94 10.47
CA SER A 258 -5.51 3.64 11.05
C SER A 258 -6.23 2.70 10.07
N GLY A 259 -6.54 3.17 8.86
CA GLY A 259 -7.28 2.43 7.85
C GLY A 259 -8.77 2.32 8.11
N ALA A 260 -9.38 3.20 8.90
CA ALA A 260 -10.79 3.08 9.30
C ALA A 260 -11.76 3.10 8.10
N ASP A 261 -11.40 3.83 7.04
CA ASP A 261 -12.19 3.96 5.81
C ASP A 261 -11.75 2.99 4.70
N ALA A 262 -10.64 2.26 4.90
CA ALA A 262 -10.14 1.31 3.91
C ALA A 262 -11.00 0.04 3.93
N PRO A 263 -11.47 -0.47 2.77
CA PRO A 263 -12.12 -1.77 2.71
C PRO A 263 -11.16 -2.83 3.22
N ARG A 264 -11.57 -3.56 4.26
CA ARG A 264 -10.72 -4.62 4.85
C ARG A 264 -10.29 -5.62 3.78
N ILE A 265 -9.01 -6.00 3.81
CA ILE A 265 -8.38 -6.87 2.81
C ILE A 265 -9.16 -8.19 2.67
N GLU A 266 -9.53 -8.83 3.78
CA GLU A 266 -10.25 -10.11 3.78
C GLU A 266 -11.66 -10.01 3.17
N ARG A 267 -12.18 -8.80 2.96
CA ARG A 267 -13.50 -8.55 2.36
C ARG A 267 -13.43 -8.23 0.87
N LEU A 268 -12.24 -8.13 0.29
CA LEU A 268 -12.05 -7.94 -1.14
C LEU A 268 -12.27 -9.25 -1.88
N THR A 269 -13.00 -9.19 -2.99
CA THR A 269 -13.34 -10.35 -3.81
C THR A 269 -12.65 -10.26 -5.16
N MET A 270 -11.91 -11.31 -5.53
CA MET A 270 -11.20 -11.38 -6.80
C MET A 270 -12.10 -11.85 -7.94
N LEU A 271 -12.06 -11.14 -9.06
CA LEU A 271 -12.47 -11.62 -10.38
C LEU A 271 -11.22 -12.04 -11.15
N ALA A 272 -11.36 -13.07 -11.99
CA ALA A 272 -10.27 -13.50 -12.87
C ALA A 272 -10.81 -13.94 -14.23
N SER A 273 -9.94 -13.77 -15.22
CA SER A 273 -9.98 -14.35 -16.56
C SER A 273 -8.61 -14.98 -16.84
N PRO A 274 -8.39 -15.66 -17.98
CA PRO A 274 -7.08 -16.22 -18.30
C PRO A 274 -5.92 -15.21 -18.38
N ARG A 275 -6.23 -13.91 -18.52
CA ARG A 275 -5.22 -12.83 -18.69
C ARG A 275 -5.31 -11.69 -17.68
N SER A 276 -6.46 -11.48 -17.05
CA SER A 276 -6.68 -10.30 -16.21
C SER A 276 -7.31 -10.66 -14.88
N VAL A 277 -6.94 -9.90 -13.86
CA VAL A 277 -7.50 -9.98 -12.50
C VAL A 277 -8.03 -8.62 -12.08
N ALA A 278 -9.07 -8.64 -11.25
CA ALA A 278 -9.66 -7.44 -10.68
C ALA A 278 -10.16 -7.69 -9.26
N LEU A 279 -10.24 -6.65 -8.43
CA LEU A 279 -10.84 -6.74 -7.09
C LEU A 279 -12.10 -5.89 -6.96
N LEU A 280 -13.09 -6.48 -6.29
CA LEU A 280 -14.33 -5.83 -5.89
C LEU A 280 -14.36 -5.59 -4.38
N THR A 281 -14.92 -4.46 -3.96
CA THR A 281 -15.38 -4.26 -2.58
C THR A 281 -16.70 -5.03 -2.33
N PRO A 282 -17.11 -5.23 -1.06
CA PRO A 282 -18.40 -5.86 -0.74
C PRO A 282 -19.62 -5.16 -1.38
N GLU A 283 -19.50 -3.87 -1.67
CA GLU A 283 -20.52 -3.02 -2.29
C GLU A 283 -20.51 -3.05 -3.82
N ALA A 284 -19.82 -4.03 -4.43
CA ALA A 284 -19.60 -4.11 -5.87
C ALA A 284 -18.82 -2.90 -6.44
N GLY A 285 -17.90 -2.31 -5.68
CA GLY A 285 -16.96 -1.32 -6.21
C GLY A 285 -15.76 -2.01 -6.87
N LEU A 286 -15.56 -1.83 -8.18
CA LEU A 286 -14.30 -2.21 -8.83
C LEU A 286 -13.21 -1.26 -8.33
N THR A 287 -12.31 -1.78 -7.50
CA THR A 287 -11.29 -1.00 -6.78
C THR A 287 -9.86 -1.28 -7.24
N TRP A 288 -9.68 -2.36 -8.00
CA TRP A 288 -8.40 -2.78 -8.55
C TRP A 288 -8.60 -3.41 -9.91
N LEU A 289 -7.88 -2.93 -10.93
CA LEU A 289 -7.77 -3.56 -12.25
C LEU A 289 -6.55 -2.97 -12.96
N CYS A 290 -5.68 -3.83 -13.47
CA CYS A 290 -4.52 -3.45 -14.29
C CYS A 290 -4.77 -3.77 -15.76
N HIS A 291 -4.14 -3.02 -16.66
CA HIS A 291 -4.22 -3.23 -18.10
C HIS A 291 -2.94 -2.69 -18.78
N PRO A 292 -2.41 -3.35 -19.84
CA PRO A 292 -2.92 -4.55 -20.48
C PRO A 292 -2.78 -5.84 -19.66
N GLU A 293 -1.71 -5.95 -18.88
CA GLU A 293 -1.41 -7.16 -18.10
C GLU A 293 -1.65 -6.94 -16.59
N PRO A 294 -1.79 -8.01 -15.79
CA PRO A 294 -1.90 -7.90 -14.33
C PRO A 294 -0.72 -7.18 -13.67
N ASP A 295 0.49 -7.31 -14.22
CA ASP A 295 1.72 -6.64 -13.76
C ASP A 295 1.93 -5.25 -14.38
N SER A 296 1.02 -4.78 -15.25
CA SER A 296 1.02 -3.43 -15.83
C SER A 296 0.51 -2.36 -14.84
N ALA A 297 0.47 -1.10 -15.26
CA ALA A 297 -0.08 -0.04 -14.43
C ALA A 297 -1.59 -0.21 -14.21
N ALA A 298 -2.06 0.23 -13.04
CA ALA A 298 -3.47 0.11 -12.68
C ALA A 298 -4.33 1.13 -13.43
N ALA A 299 -5.41 0.66 -14.06
CA ALA A 299 -6.52 1.47 -14.57
C ALA A 299 -7.42 1.98 -13.43
N PHE A 300 -7.51 1.16 -12.37
CA PHE A 300 -8.20 1.45 -11.12
C PHE A 300 -7.29 1.00 -9.97
N ALA A 301 -6.91 1.95 -9.11
CA ALA A 301 -6.08 1.75 -7.93
C ALA A 301 -6.70 2.39 -6.68
N HIS A 302 -8.03 2.47 -6.61
CA HIS A 302 -8.75 3.00 -5.44
C HIS A 302 -8.33 2.32 -4.12
N LEU A 303 -7.88 1.06 -4.17
CA LEU A 303 -7.35 0.36 -3.00
C LEU A 303 -6.13 1.07 -2.37
N LEU A 304 -5.29 1.72 -3.19
CA LEU A 304 -4.08 2.40 -2.76
C LEU A 304 -4.21 3.93 -2.74
N GLY A 305 -5.19 4.49 -3.47
CA GLY A 305 -5.30 5.93 -3.64
C GLY A 305 -6.68 6.55 -3.42
N GLY A 306 -7.68 5.76 -3.03
CA GLY A 306 -9.06 6.23 -2.89
C GLY A 306 -9.63 6.77 -4.20
N ASP A 307 -10.53 7.75 -4.11
CA ASP A 307 -11.25 8.30 -5.27
C ASP A 307 -10.33 8.88 -6.36
N GLU A 308 -9.20 9.46 -5.97
CA GLU A 308 -8.22 10.04 -6.90
C GLU A 308 -7.46 8.98 -7.71
N ALA A 309 -7.44 7.72 -7.25
CA ALA A 309 -6.86 6.59 -7.96
C ALA A 309 -7.90 5.69 -8.64
N GLY A 310 -9.16 6.12 -8.68
CA GLY A 310 -10.17 5.65 -9.62
C GLY A 310 -10.89 4.39 -9.22
N HIS A 311 -12.20 4.40 -9.47
CA HIS A 311 -13.11 3.30 -9.15
C HIS A 311 -14.22 3.17 -10.21
N PHE A 312 -14.89 2.02 -10.23
CA PHE A 312 -16.14 1.82 -10.96
C PHE A 312 -17.20 1.18 -10.07
N THR A 313 -18.18 1.97 -9.62
CA THR A 313 -19.14 1.59 -8.57
C THR A 313 -20.57 1.53 -9.09
N VAL A 314 -21.38 0.72 -8.42
CA VAL A 314 -22.83 0.64 -8.59
C VAL A 314 -23.48 0.42 -7.22
N GLY A 315 -24.63 1.03 -6.99
CA GLY A 315 -25.42 0.77 -5.80
C GLY A 315 -26.85 1.29 -5.92
N PRO A 316 -27.76 0.92 -5.01
CA PRO A 316 -29.12 1.43 -5.03
C PRO A 316 -29.14 2.96 -4.82
N ALA A 317 -29.99 3.66 -5.58
CA ALA A 317 -30.10 5.13 -5.50
C ALA A 317 -30.44 5.63 -4.09
N ARG A 318 -31.19 4.81 -3.32
CA ARG A 318 -31.29 4.95 -1.88
C ARG A 318 -30.19 4.13 -1.23
N ALA A 319 -29.20 4.82 -0.67
CA ALA A 319 -28.04 4.19 -0.02
C ALA A 319 -28.48 3.11 0.97
N SER A 320 -27.95 1.90 0.77
CA SER A 320 -28.14 0.75 1.65
C SER A 320 -26.98 -0.22 1.47
N LEU A 321 -26.66 -0.96 2.53
CA LEU A 321 -25.63 -1.98 2.48
C LEU A 321 -26.11 -3.20 1.68
N PRO A 322 -25.21 -3.89 0.96
CA PRO A 322 -25.51 -5.19 0.37
C PRO A 322 -25.99 -6.20 1.43
N LEU A 323 -26.92 -7.05 1.05
CA LEU A 323 -27.36 -8.21 1.83
C LEU A 323 -26.36 -9.36 1.76
N SER A 324 -25.71 -9.55 0.61
CA SER A 324 -24.69 -10.57 0.41
C SER A 324 -23.82 -10.27 -0.81
N GLN A 325 -22.59 -10.78 -0.79
CA GLN A 325 -21.73 -10.92 -1.97
C GLN A 325 -21.16 -12.35 -1.96
N GLN A 326 -21.27 -13.05 -3.07
CA GLN A 326 -20.81 -14.44 -3.18
C GLN A 326 -20.41 -14.76 -4.63
N TYR A 327 -19.54 -15.75 -4.80
CA TYR A 327 -19.32 -16.34 -6.11
C TYR A 327 -20.54 -17.15 -6.56
N LEU A 328 -20.85 -17.12 -7.86
CA LEU A 328 -21.64 -18.19 -8.45
C LEU A 328 -20.82 -19.49 -8.39
N ASP A 329 -21.47 -20.59 -8.01
CA ASP A 329 -20.76 -21.81 -7.63
C ASP A 329 -19.83 -22.30 -8.73
N SER A 330 -18.61 -22.68 -8.35
CA SER A 330 -17.57 -23.18 -9.26
C SER A 330 -17.15 -22.19 -10.37
N THR A 331 -17.36 -20.88 -10.18
CA THR A 331 -16.94 -19.84 -11.14
C THR A 331 -16.12 -18.72 -10.48
N MET A 332 -15.66 -17.77 -11.29
CA MET A 332 -15.13 -16.47 -10.87
C MET A 332 -16.13 -15.31 -11.05
N THR A 333 -17.39 -15.59 -11.39
CA THR A 333 -18.47 -14.59 -11.45
C THR A 333 -18.93 -14.25 -10.04
N VAL A 334 -19.04 -12.96 -9.73
CA VAL A 334 -19.44 -12.48 -8.41
C VAL A 334 -20.82 -11.87 -8.47
N GLN A 335 -21.69 -12.31 -7.57
CA GLN A 335 -23.03 -11.78 -7.39
C GLN A 335 -23.12 -10.97 -6.09
N THR A 336 -23.48 -9.69 -6.22
CA THR A 336 -23.77 -8.79 -5.09
C THR A 336 -25.25 -8.46 -5.06
N ARG A 337 -25.90 -8.62 -3.90
CA ARG A 337 -27.37 -8.49 -3.75
C ARG A 337 -27.74 -7.42 -2.74
N TRP A 338 -28.71 -6.61 -3.08
CA TRP A 338 -29.50 -5.75 -2.19
C TRP A 338 -30.96 -6.21 -2.19
N ALA A 339 -31.82 -5.57 -1.40
CA ALA A 339 -33.22 -5.98 -1.25
C ALA A 339 -34.04 -5.92 -2.57
N SER A 340 -33.67 -5.09 -3.54
CA SER A 340 -34.39 -4.95 -4.82
C SER A 340 -33.48 -4.65 -6.01
N LEU A 341 -32.19 -4.98 -5.87
CA LEU A 341 -31.15 -4.80 -6.87
C LEU A 341 -30.17 -5.96 -6.75
N GLN A 342 -29.68 -6.47 -7.87
CA GLN A 342 -28.63 -7.47 -7.95
C GLN A 342 -27.66 -7.06 -9.05
N VAL A 343 -26.38 -7.34 -8.79
CA VAL A 343 -25.28 -7.08 -9.72
C VAL A 343 -24.49 -8.37 -9.87
N ASP A 344 -24.34 -8.84 -11.11
CA ASP A 344 -23.42 -9.91 -11.46
C ASP A 344 -22.23 -9.30 -12.22
N ASP A 345 -21.02 -9.47 -11.68
CA ASP A 345 -19.76 -8.95 -12.22
C ASP A 345 -18.85 -10.10 -12.67
N TYR A 346 -18.28 -10.00 -13.87
CA TYR A 346 -17.32 -10.98 -14.40
C TYR A 346 -16.33 -10.35 -15.38
N LEU A 347 -15.16 -11.00 -15.52
CA LEU A 347 -14.23 -10.74 -16.60
C LEU A 347 -14.49 -11.73 -17.73
N ALA A 348 -14.61 -11.23 -18.97
CA ALA A 348 -14.79 -12.10 -20.13
C ALA A 348 -13.52 -12.93 -20.38
N HIS A 349 -13.70 -14.21 -20.72
CA HIS A 349 -12.56 -15.12 -20.95
C HIS A 349 -12.10 -15.12 -22.42
N ASP A 350 -13.03 -15.03 -23.38
CA ASP A 350 -12.75 -15.09 -24.82
C ASP A 350 -12.70 -13.69 -25.42
N VAL A 351 -11.57 -13.04 -25.21
CA VAL A 351 -11.25 -11.73 -25.80
C VAL A 351 -9.92 -11.82 -26.56
N PRO A 352 -9.62 -10.88 -27.47
CA PRO A 352 -8.26 -10.66 -27.97
C PRO A 352 -7.21 -10.54 -26.85
N ARG A 353 -5.95 -10.88 -27.16
CA ARG A 353 -4.84 -10.95 -26.18
C ARG A 353 -4.57 -9.62 -25.46
N ASP A 354 -4.69 -8.51 -26.16
CA ASP A 354 -4.46 -7.14 -25.68
C ASP A 354 -5.73 -6.46 -25.14
N ARG A 355 -6.80 -7.25 -24.89
CA ARG A 355 -8.10 -6.74 -24.49
C ARG A 355 -8.51 -7.25 -23.12
N THR A 356 -9.09 -6.35 -22.32
CA THR A 356 -9.72 -6.69 -21.05
C THR A 356 -11.16 -6.20 -21.06
N ASP A 357 -12.13 -7.11 -20.93
CA ASP A 357 -13.55 -6.78 -20.85
C ASP A 357 -14.11 -7.15 -19.47
N PHE A 358 -14.38 -6.13 -18.66
CA PHE A 358 -15.15 -6.25 -17.42
C PHE A 358 -16.62 -6.01 -17.72
N THR A 359 -17.47 -7.00 -17.48
CA THR A 359 -18.91 -6.92 -17.70
C THR A 359 -19.67 -6.91 -16.38
N ARG A 360 -20.58 -5.95 -16.25
CA ARG A 360 -21.47 -5.75 -15.11
C ARG A 360 -22.92 -5.83 -15.57
N VAL A 361 -23.67 -6.77 -15.01
CA VAL A 361 -25.09 -6.98 -15.31
C VAL A 361 -25.93 -6.58 -14.10
N ILE A 362 -26.78 -5.58 -14.27
CA ILE A 362 -27.58 -4.98 -13.21
C ILE A 362 -29.04 -5.35 -13.43
N THR A 363 -29.64 -6.03 -12.45
CA THR A 363 -31.04 -6.47 -12.50
C THR A 363 -31.77 -6.06 -11.23
N GLY A 364 -33.10 -5.88 -11.32
CA GLY A 364 -33.92 -5.59 -10.15
C GLY A 364 -35.03 -4.59 -10.43
N LYS A 365 -35.61 -4.05 -9.36
CA LYS A 365 -36.71 -3.07 -9.41
C LYS A 365 -36.34 -1.73 -8.81
N ALA A 366 -35.25 -1.66 -8.04
CA ALA A 366 -34.75 -0.41 -7.50
C ALA A 366 -33.87 0.28 -8.53
N LYS A 367 -34.00 1.60 -8.62
CA LYS A 367 -33.05 2.42 -9.35
C LYS A 367 -31.64 2.29 -8.76
N ALA A 368 -30.63 2.34 -9.61
CA ALA A 368 -29.23 2.27 -9.21
C ALA A 368 -28.48 3.52 -9.65
N VAL A 369 -27.45 3.88 -8.91
CA VAL A 369 -26.49 4.93 -9.26
C VAL A 369 -25.19 4.24 -9.66
N VAL A 370 -24.67 4.63 -10.81
CA VAL A 370 -23.40 4.15 -11.36
C VAL A 370 -22.42 5.31 -11.40
N THR A 371 -21.19 5.09 -10.94
CA THR A 371 -20.10 6.06 -11.02
C THR A 371 -18.90 5.41 -11.69
N PHE A 372 -18.45 6.00 -12.80
CA PHE A 372 -17.30 5.58 -13.57
C PHE A 372 -16.22 6.66 -13.50
N ALA A 373 -15.14 6.36 -12.78
CA ALA A 373 -14.01 7.26 -12.54
C ALA A 373 -12.70 6.54 -12.92
N PRO A 374 -12.39 6.36 -14.22
CA PRO A 374 -11.13 5.75 -14.63
C PRO A 374 -9.96 6.67 -14.24
N ARG A 375 -8.90 6.08 -13.68
CA ARG A 375 -7.67 6.80 -13.28
C ARG A 375 -6.44 5.96 -13.65
N PRO A 376 -6.12 5.82 -14.95
CA PRO A 376 -5.01 4.98 -15.39
C PRO A 376 -3.65 5.49 -14.92
N GLU A 377 -2.64 4.64 -15.05
CA GLU A 377 -1.28 4.91 -14.55
C GLU A 377 -1.28 5.19 -13.05
N PHE A 378 -2.05 4.42 -12.26
CA PHE A 378 -2.21 4.65 -10.83
C PHE A 378 -2.74 6.06 -10.47
N GLY A 379 -3.56 6.64 -11.35
CA GLY A 379 -4.09 7.99 -11.24
C GLY A 379 -3.18 9.12 -11.70
N GLN A 380 -2.03 8.81 -12.30
CA GLN A 380 -1.13 9.82 -12.86
C GLN A 380 -1.59 10.33 -14.22
N ALA A 381 -2.33 9.52 -14.99
CA ALA A 381 -2.89 9.94 -16.27
C ALA A 381 -4.08 10.89 -16.06
N ARG A 382 -4.13 11.99 -16.82
CA ARG A 382 -5.29 12.88 -16.86
C ARG A 382 -6.24 12.44 -17.97
N VAL A 383 -7.43 12.01 -17.61
CA VAL A 383 -8.40 11.51 -18.57
C VAL A 383 -9.50 12.52 -18.89
N ARG A 384 -10.04 12.43 -20.12
CA ARG A 384 -11.31 13.07 -20.50
C ARG A 384 -12.32 12.02 -20.95
N LEU A 385 -13.57 12.21 -20.57
CA LEU A 385 -14.71 11.36 -20.85
C LEU A 385 -15.62 12.04 -21.86
N GLN A 386 -15.82 11.40 -23.01
CA GLN A 386 -16.81 11.82 -23.98
C GLN A 386 -18.01 10.87 -23.91
N ALA A 387 -19.18 11.43 -23.58
CA ALA A 387 -20.43 10.69 -23.67
C ALA A 387 -20.89 10.58 -25.14
N GLU A 388 -21.24 9.37 -25.54
CA GLU A 388 -21.78 8.99 -26.84
C GLU A 388 -23.08 8.17 -26.62
N ASP A 389 -23.88 7.95 -27.67
CA ASP A 389 -25.19 7.25 -27.55
C ASP A 389 -25.04 5.83 -26.97
N ASP A 390 -23.94 5.16 -27.32
CA ASP A 390 -23.64 3.79 -26.92
C ASP A 390 -22.77 3.67 -25.66
N GLY A 391 -22.36 4.79 -25.04
CA GLY A 391 -21.59 4.77 -23.79
C GLY A 391 -20.62 5.94 -23.59
N LEU A 392 -19.43 5.66 -23.04
CA LEU A 392 -18.38 6.63 -22.78
C LEU A 392 -17.07 6.22 -23.47
N ARG A 393 -16.39 7.20 -24.05
CA ARG A 393 -15.02 7.06 -24.54
C ARG A 393 -14.05 7.75 -23.61
N VAL A 394 -12.94 7.08 -23.29
CA VAL A 394 -11.88 7.62 -22.44
C VAL A 394 -10.72 8.08 -23.32
N PHE A 395 -10.29 9.33 -23.13
CA PHE A 395 -9.12 9.92 -23.78
C PHE A 395 -8.04 10.23 -22.76
N GLY A 396 -6.79 10.35 -23.23
CA GLY A 396 -5.64 10.68 -22.38
C GLY A 396 -4.92 9.46 -21.79
N THR A 397 -5.24 8.28 -22.31
CA THR A 397 -4.63 6.99 -21.95
C THR A 397 -3.73 6.50 -23.08
N ASN A 398 -2.72 5.68 -22.76
CA ASN A 398 -1.86 5.05 -23.77
C ASN A 398 -2.63 3.97 -24.54
N ASP A 399 -3.36 3.12 -23.81
CA ASP A 399 -4.23 2.09 -24.37
C ASP A 399 -5.66 2.60 -24.52
N PRO A 400 -6.36 2.27 -25.62
CA PRO A 400 -7.73 2.73 -25.83
C PRO A 400 -8.69 2.09 -24.82
N MET A 401 -9.59 2.90 -24.27
CA MET A 401 -10.53 2.47 -23.23
C MET A 401 -11.92 3.08 -23.48
N VAL A 402 -12.96 2.25 -23.35
CA VAL A 402 -14.36 2.65 -23.47
C VAL A 402 -15.23 1.97 -22.40
N LEU A 403 -16.31 2.62 -22.00
CA LEU A 403 -17.40 2.01 -21.24
C LEU A 403 -18.62 1.93 -22.15
N ARG A 404 -18.91 0.75 -22.67
CA ARG A 404 -20.15 0.53 -23.43
C ARG A 404 -21.34 0.45 -22.46
N ALA A 405 -22.31 1.34 -22.67
CA ALA A 405 -23.44 1.57 -21.78
C ALA A 405 -24.62 2.15 -22.58
N PRO A 406 -25.21 1.37 -23.52
CA PRO A 406 -26.17 1.88 -24.47
C PRO A 406 -27.43 2.42 -23.79
N GLY A 407 -27.89 3.59 -24.22
CA GLY A 407 -29.13 4.19 -23.71
C GLY A 407 -29.03 4.80 -22.31
N ILE A 408 -27.82 4.97 -21.77
CA ILE A 408 -27.59 5.61 -20.47
C ILE A 408 -27.13 7.05 -20.67
N SER A 409 -27.82 7.98 -20.01
CA SER A 409 -27.41 9.39 -19.98
C SER A 409 -26.43 9.65 -18.84
N TRP A 410 -25.25 10.12 -19.17
CA TRP A 410 -24.17 10.38 -18.21
C TRP A 410 -24.04 11.87 -17.90
N THR A 411 -23.84 12.18 -16.62
CA THR A 411 -23.36 13.49 -16.17
C THR A 411 -21.87 13.38 -15.92
N VAL A 412 -21.06 14.11 -16.68
CA VAL A 412 -19.61 14.18 -16.49
C VAL A 412 -19.27 15.40 -15.65
N THR A 413 -18.53 15.19 -14.57
CA THR A 413 -18.01 16.26 -13.71
C THR A 413 -16.49 16.23 -13.72
N THR A 414 -15.88 17.42 -13.69
CA THR A 414 -14.42 17.57 -13.62
C THR A 414 -14.04 18.08 -12.25
N GLU A 415 -13.23 17.32 -11.52
CA GLU A 415 -12.65 17.71 -10.23
C GLU A 415 -11.14 17.53 -10.32
N HIS A 416 -10.36 18.54 -9.90
CA HIS A 416 -8.88 18.55 -9.97
C HIS A 416 -8.27 18.19 -11.34
N GLY A 417 -9.02 18.40 -12.42
CA GLY A 417 -8.57 18.06 -13.78
C GLY A 417 -8.75 16.59 -14.17
N GLN A 418 -9.51 15.84 -13.37
CA GLN A 418 -9.93 14.47 -13.64
C GLN A 418 -11.44 14.43 -13.85
N GLU A 419 -11.89 13.66 -14.85
CA GLU A 419 -13.32 13.53 -15.16
C GLU A 419 -13.91 12.24 -14.57
N THR A 420 -15.13 12.37 -14.04
CA THR A 420 -15.93 11.27 -13.48
C THR A 420 -17.30 11.33 -14.13
N ALA A 421 -17.80 10.19 -14.60
CA ALA A 421 -19.14 10.08 -15.16
C ALA A 421 -20.08 9.41 -14.16
N ARG A 422 -21.27 9.98 -13.97
CA ARG A 422 -22.31 9.45 -13.08
C ARG A 422 -23.65 9.34 -13.80
N ALA A 423 -24.37 8.26 -13.54
CA ALA A 423 -25.72 8.03 -14.07
C ALA A 423 -26.64 7.41 -13.01
N GLU A 424 -27.92 7.75 -13.07
CA GLU A 424 -29.00 7.00 -12.40
C GLU A 424 -29.71 6.14 -13.45
N ILE A 425 -29.81 4.85 -13.20
CA ILE A 425 -30.39 3.86 -14.12
C ILE A 425 -31.59 3.15 -13.46
N ASP A 426 -32.48 2.62 -14.29
CA ASP A 426 -33.66 1.86 -13.86
C ASP A 426 -33.67 0.47 -14.51
N PRO A 427 -33.24 -0.59 -13.80
CA PRO A 427 -33.23 -1.96 -14.33
C PRO A 427 -34.60 -2.64 -14.32
N SER A 428 -35.70 -1.95 -13.95
CA SER A 428 -37.04 -2.56 -13.88
C SER A 428 -37.61 -2.95 -15.24
N GLY A 429 -37.14 -2.35 -16.32
CA GLY A 429 -37.51 -2.68 -17.71
C GLY A 429 -36.73 -3.85 -18.32
N GLY A 430 -35.71 -4.36 -17.63
CA GLY A 430 -34.83 -5.42 -18.11
C GLY A 430 -33.39 -5.23 -17.60
N PRO A 431 -32.51 -6.23 -17.78
CA PRO A 431 -31.11 -6.14 -17.37
C PRO A 431 -30.41 -4.95 -18.03
N VAL A 432 -29.65 -4.18 -17.24
CA VAL A 432 -28.74 -3.15 -17.74
C VAL A 432 -27.33 -3.73 -17.75
N VAL A 433 -26.70 -3.75 -18.93
CA VAL A 433 -25.36 -4.29 -19.13
C VAL A 433 -24.37 -3.14 -19.35
N LEU A 434 -23.31 -3.12 -18.54
CA LEU A 434 -22.20 -2.19 -18.67
C LEU A 434 -20.93 -2.99 -18.98
N GLU A 435 -20.20 -2.60 -20.02
CA GLU A 435 -18.96 -3.28 -20.44
C GLU A 435 -17.82 -2.28 -20.47
N LEU A 436 -16.95 -2.35 -19.46
CA LEU A 436 -15.66 -1.66 -19.52
C LEU A 436 -14.74 -2.49 -20.42
N ARG A 437 -14.31 -1.88 -21.53
CA ARG A 437 -13.43 -2.50 -22.52
C ARG A 437 -12.13 -1.70 -22.59
N CYS A 438 -11.03 -2.35 -22.26
CA CYS A 438 -9.68 -1.81 -22.37
C CYS A 438 -8.97 -2.52 -23.54
N GLY A 439 -8.12 -1.81 -24.28
CA GLY A 439 -7.47 -2.31 -25.49
C GLY A 439 -8.31 -2.11 -26.76
N THR A 440 -9.45 -1.40 -26.68
CA THR A 440 -10.26 -1.08 -27.86
C THR A 440 -11.00 0.25 -27.73
N SER A 441 -11.25 0.89 -28.86
CA SER A 441 -12.10 2.07 -28.99
C SER A 441 -13.53 1.71 -29.45
N ASP A 442 -13.86 0.43 -29.56
CA ASP A 442 -15.14 -0.01 -30.11
C ASP A 442 -16.27 -0.01 -29.07
N LEU A 443 -17.25 0.88 -29.27
CA LEU A 443 -18.50 0.96 -28.51
C LEU A 443 -19.64 0.12 -29.13
N GLY A 444 -19.38 -0.50 -30.28
CA GLY A 444 -20.34 -1.33 -30.99
C GLY A 444 -20.84 -2.52 -30.14
N PRO A 445 -22.05 -3.01 -30.42
CA PRO A 445 -22.56 -4.21 -29.77
C PRO A 445 -21.62 -5.40 -30.01
N SER A 446 -21.46 -6.25 -29.00
CA SER A 446 -20.81 -7.55 -29.19
C SER A 446 -21.63 -8.43 -30.13
N GLU A 447 -20.97 -9.19 -30.99
CA GLU A 447 -21.65 -10.13 -31.90
C GLU A 447 -22.42 -11.20 -31.13
N VAL A 448 -21.87 -11.64 -29.99
CA VAL A 448 -22.50 -12.60 -29.09
C VAL A 448 -23.25 -11.86 -27.97
N PRO A 449 -24.55 -12.16 -27.73
CA PRO A 449 -25.32 -11.57 -26.64
C PRO A 449 -24.70 -11.82 -25.26
N GLU A 450 -24.89 -10.87 -24.35
CA GLU A 450 -24.32 -10.94 -22.99
C GLU A 450 -24.63 -12.25 -22.24
N PRO A 451 -25.88 -12.77 -22.21
CA PRO A 451 -26.16 -13.99 -21.46
C PRO A 451 -25.36 -15.20 -21.95
N GLU A 452 -25.09 -15.27 -23.25
CA GLU A 452 -24.28 -16.33 -23.85
C GLU A 452 -22.79 -16.14 -23.51
N ARG A 453 -22.26 -14.91 -23.58
CA ARG A 453 -20.87 -14.60 -23.17
C ARG A 453 -20.63 -14.91 -21.69
N ARG A 454 -21.59 -14.57 -20.82
CA ARG A 454 -21.50 -14.89 -19.39
C ARG A 454 -21.50 -16.40 -19.17
N ALA A 455 -22.39 -17.13 -19.84
CA ALA A 455 -22.42 -18.59 -19.74
C ALA A 455 -21.10 -19.23 -20.20
N GLN A 456 -20.47 -18.71 -21.26
CA GLN A 456 -19.15 -19.18 -21.70
C GLN A 456 -18.06 -18.92 -20.64
N ALA A 457 -18.06 -17.71 -20.04
CA ALA A 457 -17.14 -17.38 -18.94
C ALA A 457 -17.35 -18.27 -17.71
N GLU A 458 -18.59 -18.55 -17.35
CA GLU A 458 -18.94 -19.45 -16.24
C GLU A 458 -18.53 -20.90 -16.54
N SER A 459 -18.83 -21.41 -17.74
CA SER A 459 -18.43 -22.75 -18.18
C SER A 459 -16.93 -22.96 -18.16
N TYR A 460 -16.13 -21.98 -18.60
CA TYR A 460 -14.66 -22.07 -18.56
C TYR A 460 -14.13 -22.44 -17.16
N TRP A 461 -14.67 -21.81 -16.13
CA TRP A 461 -14.29 -22.08 -14.74
C TRP A 461 -14.93 -23.36 -14.20
N HIS A 462 -16.21 -23.55 -14.48
CA HIS A 462 -16.98 -24.69 -13.99
C HIS A 462 -16.42 -26.02 -14.50
N ASP A 463 -16.18 -26.12 -15.81
CA ASP A 463 -15.71 -27.34 -16.46
C ASP A 463 -14.32 -27.74 -15.96
N TRP A 464 -13.46 -26.75 -15.71
CA TRP A 464 -12.17 -27.01 -15.08
C TRP A 464 -12.30 -27.50 -13.65
N ALA A 465 -13.08 -26.81 -12.82
CA ALA A 465 -13.27 -27.18 -11.42
C ALA A 465 -13.89 -28.57 -11.28
N ALA A 466 -14.76 -28.98 -12.22
CA ALA A 466 -15.37 -30.30 -12.27
C ALA A 466 -14.36 -31.43 -12.56
N GLY A 467 -13.20 -31.12 -13.17
CA GLY A 467 -12.12 -32.07 -13.41
C GLY A 467 -11.21 -32.33 -12.20
N LEU A 468 -11.35 -31.57 -11.11
CA LEU A 468 -10.47 -31.65 -9.95
C LEU A 468 -10.82 -32.80 -9.01
N THR A 469 -9.78 -33.39 -8.41
CA THR A 469 -9.88 -34.29 -7.26
C THR A 469 -9.69 -33.50 -5.97
N LEU A 470 -10.79 -33.01 -5.41
CA LEU A 470 -10.76 -32.17 -4.21
C LEU A 470 -10.62 -32.99 -2.91
N PRO A 471 -9.96 -32.45 -1.87
CA PRO A 471 -9.97 -33.05 -0.53
C PRO A 471 -11.39 -33.12 0.04
N GLN A 472 -11.71 -34.18 0.78
CA GLN A 472 -13.01 -34.35 1.42
C GLN A 472 -13.25 -33.35 2.56
N LEU A 473 -12.18 -32.80 3.13
CA LEU A 473 -12.26 -31.81 4.20
C LEU A 473 -12.53 -30.43 3.60
N LYS A 474 -13.68 -29.83 3.94
CA LYS A 474 -14.10 -28.49 3.50
C LYS A 474 -14.05 -28.32 1.96
N PRO A 475 -14.69 -29.21 1.18
CA PRO A 475 -14.49 -29.28 -0.28
C PRO A 475 -14.81 -27.97 -1.01
N ASP A 476 -15.83 -27.22 -0.57
CA ASP A 476 -16.19 -25.93 -1.19
C ASP A 476 -15.10 -24.87 -1.02
N LEU A 477 -14.46 -24.80 0.15
CA LEU A 477 -13.35 -23.88 0.41
C LEU A 477 -12.08 -24.31 -0.34
N MET A 478 -11.85 -25.62 -0.46
CA MET A 478 -10.73 -26.15 -1.25
C MET A 478 -10.93 -25.85 -2.75
N LYS A 479 -12.15 -26.02 -3.27
CA LYS A 479 -12.53 -25.63 -4.63
C LYS A 479 -12.29 -24.14 -4.86
N ARG A 480 -12.67 -23.29 -3.90
CA ARG A 480 -12.43 -21.84 -3.97
C ARG A 480 -10.94 -21.50 -3.97
N SER A 481 -10.14 -22.18 -3.16
CA SER A 481 -8.68 -22.01 -3.15
C SER A 481 -8.06 -22.45 -4.48
N ALA A 482 -8.48 -23.59 -5.04
CA ALA A 482 -8.02 -24.06 -6.33
C ALA A 482 -8.37 -23.07 -7.47
N LEU A 483 -9.61 -22.57 -7.50
CA LEU A 483 -10.04 -21.52 -8.45
C LEU A 483 -9.23 -20.23 -8.29
N THR A 484 -8.89 -19.86 -7.05
CA THR A 484 -8.07 -18.68 -6.77
C THR A 484 -6.66 -18.85 -7.31
N LEU A 485 -6.01 -19.99 -7.05
CA LEU A 485 -4.70 -20.32 -7.60
C LEU A 485 -4.73 -20.31 -9.14
N ARG A 486 -5.77 -20.89 -9.75
CA ARG A 486 -5.92 -20.83 -11.21
C ARG A 486 -6.16 -19.41 -11.74
N GLY A 487 -6.88 -18.58 -11.00
CA GLY A 487 -7.06 -17.17 -11.33
C GLY A 487 -5.77 -16.35 -11.32
N LEU A 488 -4.71 -16.84 -10.65
CA LEU A 488 -3.38 -16.24 -10.65
C LEU A 488 -2.47 -16.78 -11.77
N VAL A 489 -2.92 -17.79 -12.53
CA VAL A 489 -2.20 -18.32 -13.69
C VAL A 489 -2.48 -17.43 -14.90
N HIS A 490 -1.41 -16.87 -15.47
CA HIS A 490 -1.47 -16.13 -16.72
C HIS A 490 -1.40 -17.12 -17.89
N ALA A 491 -2.55 -17.45 -18.48
CA ALA A 491 -2.70 -18.60 -19.38
C ALA A 491 -1.88 -18.48 -20.67
N ASP A 492 -1.71 -17.25 -21.19
CA ASP A 492 -1.03 -17.05 -22.47
C ASP A 492 0.50 -17.24 -22.37
N SER A 493 1.09 -17.04 -21.19
CA SER A 493 2.53 -17.24 -20.97
C SER A 493 2.86 -18.47 -20.14
N GLY A 494 1.94 -18.97 -19.31
CA GLY A 494 2.20 -20.03 -18.33
C GLY A 494 2.79 -19.53 -17.00
N ALA A 495 3.10 -18.23 -16.88
CA ALA A 495 3.55 -17.64 -15.64
C ALA A 495 2.45 -17.65 -14.56
N ILE A 496 2.83 -17.67 -13.29
CA ILE A 496 1.91 -17.69 -12.16
C ILE A 496 2.29 -16.56 -11.20
N MET A 497 1.33 -15.67 -10.91
CA MET A 497 1.55 -14.55 -9.98
C MET A 497 1.62 -15.01 -8.53
N ALA A 498 2.45 -14.35 -7.72
CA ALA A 498 2.47 -14.57 -6.27
C ALA A 498 1.19 -14.04 -5.58
N ALA A 499 0.67 -12.89 -6.03
CA ALA A 499 -0.62 -12.34 -5.62
C ALA A 499 -1.22 -11.42 -6.69
N ALA A 500 -2.51 -11.07 -6.54
CA ALA A 500 -3.20 -10.19 -7.51
C ALA A 500 -2.90 -8.68 -7.34
N THR A 501 -2.27 -8.28 -6.23
CA THR A 501 -2.08 -6.87 -5.84
C THR A 501 -0.62 -6.50 -5.60
N THR A 502 -0.39 -5.20 -5.52
CA THR A 502 0.83 -4.59 -4.99
C THR A 502 0.54 -3.76 -3.75
N SER A 503 1.56 -3.60 -2.92
CA SER A 503 1.67 -2.56 -1.89
C SER A 503 0.57 -2.59 -0.84
N LEU A 504 0.00 -3.77 -0.58
CA LEU A 504 -0.75 -3.99 0.64
C LEU A 504 0.23 -4.24 1.80
N PRO A 505 -0.07 -3.70 2.99
CA PRO A 505 0.91 -3.63 4.07
C PRO A 505 0.99 -4.89 4.91
N GLU A 506 2.21 -5.30 5.25
CA GLU A 506 2.51 -6.27 6.33
C GLU A 506 2.29 -5.64 7.72
N GLU A 507 2.25 -4.30 7.82
CA GLU A 507 1.84 -3.55 9.01
C GLU A 507 1.11 -2.27 8.58
N ILE A 508 -0.09 -2.03 9.10
CA ILE A 508 -0.87 -0.85 8.72
C ILE A 508 -0.18 0.43 9.18
N GLY A 509 0.06 1.34 8.24
CA GLY A 509 0.88 2.55 8.43
C GLY A 509 2.38 2.30 8.21
N GLY A 510 2.80 1.04 8.14
CA GLY A 510 4.19 0.60 8.01
C GLY A 510 4.77 0.73 6.60
N VAL A 511 6.05 0.38 6.50
CA VAL A 511 6.88 0.55 5.29
C VAL A 511 7.07 -0.72 4.47
N ARG A 512 6.59 -1.86 4.97
CA ARG A 512 6.67 -3.18 4.34
C ARG A 512 5.48 -3.40 3.41
N ASN A 513 5.58 -2.84 2.20
CA ASN A 513 4.53 -2.86 1.17
C ASN A 513 5.19 -3.18 -0.19
N TRP A 514 4.90 -4.35 -0.78
CA TRP A 514 5.65 -4.90 -1.92
C TRP A 514 4.76 -5.22 -3.13
N ASP A 515 5.34 -5.25 -4.32
CA ASP A 515 4.61 -5.65 -5.54
C ASP A 515 4.74 -7.15 -5.82
N TYR A 516 3.63 -7.88 -5.71
CA TYR A 516 3.57 -9.34 -5.80
C TYR A 516 2.94 -9.86 -7.09
N ARG A 517 2.70 -8.97 -8.07
CA ARG A 517 2.02 -9.31 -9.33
C ARG A 517 2.93 -10.01 -10.34
N TYR A 518 4.14 -10.36 -9.93
CA TYR A 518 5.17 -11.00 -10.76
C TYR A 518 5.23 -12.51 -10.53
N CYS A 519 5.99 -13.19 -11.40
CA CYS A 519 6.22 -14.62 -11.32
C CYS A 519 7.51 -14.91 -10.54
N TRP A 520 7.38 -15.29 -9.27
CA TRP A 520 8.47 -15.88 -8.51
C TRP A 520 8.63 -17.36 -8.88
N LEU A 521 9.85 -17.79 -9.18
CA LEU A 521 10.12 -19.16 -9.61
C LEU A 521 9.68 -20.19 -8.55
N ARG A 522 9.91 -19.87 -7.27
CA ARG A 522 9.51 -20.72 -6.14
C ARG A 522 7.99 -20.76 -6.00
N ASP A 523 7.35 -19.60 -5.92
CA ASP A 523 5.91 -19.45 -5.69
C ASP A 523 5.10 -20.13 -6.80
N ALA A 524 5.51 -19.92 -8.05
CA ALA A 524 4.89 -20.52 -9.21
C ALA A 524 5.06 -22.04 -9.22
N ALA A 525 6.26 -22.56 -8.92
CA ALA A 525 6.49 -24.01 -8.83
C ALA A 525 5.64 -24.67 -7.75
N LEU A 526 5.52 -24.05 -6.57
CA LEU A 526 4.69 -24.53 -5.47
C LEU A 526 3.20 -24.47 -5.80
N THR A 527 2.75 -23.40 -6.47
CA THR A 527 1.36 -23.25 -6.93
C THR A 527 1.01 -24.31 -7.97
N ALA A 528 1.87 -24.50 -8.97
CA ALA A 528 1.71 -25.54 -9.98
C ALA A 528 1.67 -26.94 -9.34
N SER A 529 2.53 -27.22 -8.36
CA SER A 529 2.56 -28.51 -7.65
C SER A 529 1.25 -28.76 -6.89
N ALA A 530 0.71 -27.73 -6.23
CA ALA A 530 -0.59 -27.80 -5.59
C ALA A 530 -1.72 -28.12 -6.60
N LEU A 531 -1.72 -27.50 -7.77
CA LEU A 531 -2.71 -27.79 -8.84
C LEU A 531 -2.56 -29.21 -9.41
N VAL A 532 -1.32 -29.69 -9.61
CA VAL A 532 -1.04 -31.06 -10.06
C VAL A 532 -1.58 -32.09 -9.05
N SER A 533 -1.45 -31.80 -7.76
CA SER A 533 -1.96 -32.68 -6.69
C SER A 533 -3.50 -32.81 -6.69
N LEU A 534 -4.20 -31.87 -7.34
CA LEU A 534 -5.65 -31.90 -7.56
C LEU A 534 -6.03 -32.48 -8.93
N GLY A 535 -5.05 -32.89 -9.75
CA GLY A 535 -5.26 -33.45 -11.08
C GLY A 535 -5.12 -32.45 -12.24
N SER A 536 -4.81 -31.17 -11.97
CA SER A 536 -4.63 -30.16 -13.02
C SER A 536 -3.16 -30.05 -13.43
N ARG A 537 -2.82 -30.56 -14.61
CA ARG A 537 -1.42 -30.67 -15.09
C ARG A 537 -1.00 -29.58 -16.06
N SER A 538 -1.95 -29.07 -16.85
CA SER A 538 -1.68 -28.10 -17.91
C SER A 538 -0.99 -26.84 -17.41
N GLU A 539 -1.37 -26.36 -16.21
CA GLU A 539 -0.78 -25.17 -15.61
C GLU A 539 0.69 -25.40 -15.25
N ALA A 540 1.04 -26.61 -14.77
CA ALA A 540 2.43 -26.97 -14.50
C ALA A 540 3.25 -27.12 -15.78
N GLU A 541 2.70 -27.78 -16.80
CA GLU A 541 3.37 -27.96 -18.09
C GLU A 541 3.67 -26.61 -18.76
N ASN A 542 2.70 -25.68 -18.77
CA ASN A 542 2.89 -24.34 -19.32
C ASN A 542 3.89 -23.52 -18.49
N TYR A 543 3.88 -23.65 -17.16
CA TYR A 543 4.88 -23.00 -16.31
C TYR A 543 6.30 -23.51 -16.59
N LEU A 544 6.49 -24.82 -16.75
CA LEU A 544 7.81 -25.39 -17.07
C LEU A 544 8.31 -24.95 -18.44
N LEU A 545 7.42 -24.86 -19.45
CA LEU A 545 7.74 -24.25 -20.75
C LEU A 545 8.20 -22.80 -20.60
N TRP A 546 7.50 -22.02 -19.77
CA TRP A 546 7.90 -20.65 -19.46
C TRP A 546 9.28 -20.57 -18.78
N VAL A 547 9.61 -21.49 -17.86
CA VAL A 547 10.94 -21.55 -17.23
C VAL A 547 12.02 -21.87 -18.28
N HIS A 548 11.74 -22.76 -19.24
CA HIS A 548 12.65 -23.01 -20.36
C HIS A 548 12.91 -21.76 -21.19
N ASP A 549 11.87 -20.98 -21.50
CA ASP A 549 12.00 -19.72 -22.24
C ASP A 549 12.83 -18.70 -21.46
N VAL A 550 12.61 -18.57 -20.14
CA VAL A 550 13.44 -17.74 -19.26
C VAL A 550 14.90 -18.18 -19.29
N LEU A 551 15.18 -19.48 -19.24
CA LEU A 551 16.54 -20.01 -19.31
C LEU A 551 17.26 -19.65 -20.61
N GLN A 552 16.54 -19.47 -21.73
CA GLN A 552 17.14 -19.00 -22.98
C GLN A 552 17.59 -17.53 -22.92
N THR A 553 17.09 -16.75 -21.96
CA THR A 553 17.43 -15.32 -21.81
C THR A 553 18.65 -15.07 -20.91
N VAL A 554 19.04 -16.07 -20.10
CA VAL A 554 20.18 -15.97 -19.17
C VAL A 554 21.39 -16.74 -19.68
N THR A 555 22.60 -16.39 -19.22
CA THR A 555 23.84 -17.04 -19.68
C THR A 555 24.02 -18.47 -19.15
N GLY A 556 23.26 -18.86 -18.14
CA GLY A 556 23.31 -20.17 -17.49
C GLY A 556 22.27 -20.28 -16.39
N PRO A 557 21.86 -21.50 -16.01
CA PRO A 557 20.81 -21.72 -15.01
C PRO A 557 21.20 -21.18 -13.62
N GLU A 558 22.50 -21.12 -13.32
CA GLU A 558 22.99 -20.53 -12.08
C GLU A 558 22.80 -19.01 -12.00
N ARG A 559 22.35 -18.36 -13.09
CA ARG A 559 22.07 -16.92 -13.18
C ARG A 559 20.59 -16.59 -13.19
N LEU A 560 19.72 -17.57 -12.91
CA LEU A 560 18.29 -17.29 -12.72
C LEU A 560 18.11 -16.25 -11.62
N HIS A 561 17.24 -15.27 -11.91
CA HIS A 561 16.75 -14.31 -10.95
C HIS A 561 15.61 -14.93 -10.12
N PRO A 562 15.34 -14.43 -8.91
CA PRO A 562 14.24 -14.95 -8.09
C PRO A 562 12.86 -14.85 -8.78
N LEU A 563 12.65 -13.77 -9.53
CA LEU A 563 11.38 -13.43 -10.15
C LEU A 563 11.55 -12.74 -11.50
N TYR A 564 10.48 -12.81 -12.31
CA TYR A 564 10.39 -12.24 -13.65
C TYR A 564 9.00 -11.63 -13.89
N THR A 565 8.88 -10.79 -14.91
CA THR A 565 7.56 -10.35 -15.42
C THR A 565 6.77 -11.55 -15.93
N LEU A 566 5.46 -11.37 -16.18
CA LEU A 566 4.62 -12.47 -16.68
C LEU A 566 5.09 -13.03 -18.04
N TRP A 567 5.83 -12.25 -18.82
CA TRP A 567 6.44 -12.67 -20.09
C TRP A 567 7.89 -13.16 -19.95
N GLY A 568 8.37 -13.42 -18.73
CA GLY A 568 9.70 -13.98 -18.50
C GLY A 568 10.86 -12.99 -18.67
N GLN A 569 10.56 -11.69 -18.66
CA GLN A 569 11.58 -10.64 -18.77
C GLN A 569 12.08 -10.21 -17.39
N SER A 570 13.30 -9.69 -17.31
CA SER A 570 13.82 -9.08 -16.08
C SER A 570 12.97 -7.88 -15.67
N LEU A 571 12.71 -7.74 -14.38
CA LEU A 571 11.96 -6.59 -13.87
C LEU A 571 12.74 -5.28 -14.02
N PRO A 572 12.04 -4.14 -14.20
CA PRO A 572 12.63 -2.83 -13.98
C PRO A 572 13.03 -2.64 -12.50
N PRO A 573 13.89 -1.66 -12.19
CA PRO A 573 14.17 -1.28 -10.82
C PRO A 573 12.90 -0.94 -10.03
N GLU A 574 12.86 -1.32 -8.75
CA GLU A 574 11.80 -0.94 -7.82
C GLU A 574 11.65 0.59 -7.80
N ALA A 575 10.41 1.06 -7.92
CA ALA A 575 10.07 2.47 -7.89
C ALA A 575 8.95 2.75 -6.89
N VAL A 576 8.92 3.99 -6.38
CA VAL A 576 7.90 4.46 -5.44
C VAL A 576 6.94 5.42 -6.14
N ILE A 577 5.64 5.21 -5.96
CA ILE A 577 4.60 6.14 -6.43
C ILE A 577 4.23 7.09 -5.29
N ASP A 578 4.99 8.17 -5.16
CA ASP A 578 4.85 9.13 -4.05
C ASP A 578 3.49 9.84 -3.99
N ALA A 579 2.81 9.94 -5.14
CA ALA A 579 1.50 10.57 -5.25
C ALA A 579 0.40 9.76 -4.55
N LEU A 580 0.61 8.45 -4.37
CA LEU A 580 -0.40 7.60 -3.74
C LEU A 580 -0.29 7.63 -2.21
N PRO A 581 -1.43 7.80 -1.50
CA PRO A 581 -1.50 7.73 -0.06
C PRO A 581 -1.13 6.34 0.52
N GLY A 582 -1.31 5.28 -0.27
CA GLY A 582 -1.15 3.90 0.17
C GLY A 582 -2.38 3.35 0.90
N TYR A 583 -2.51 2.02 0.93
CA TYR A 583 -3.62 1.37 1.61
C TYR A 583 -3.59 1.72 3.10
N ALA A 584 -4.69 2.29 3.62
CA ALA A 584 -4.78 2.73 5.02
C ALA A 584 -3.64 3.67 5.46
N GLY A 585 -3.08 4.45 4.54
CA GLY A 585 -1.95 5.34 4.83
C GLY A 585 -0.58 4.65 4.92
N SER A 586 -0.50 3.36 4.59
CA SER A 586 0.75 2.58 4.63
C SER A 586 1.61 2.90 3.42
N ARG A 587 2.84 3.36 3.65
CA ARG A 587 3.73 3.92 2.62
C ARG A 587 5.16 3.42 2.77
N PRO A 588 5.92 3.31 1.68
CA PRO A 588 5.60 3.75 0.32
C PRO A 588 4.74 2.76 -0.47
N VAL A 589 4.09 3.24 -1.54
CA VAL A 589 3.53 2.38 -2.60
C VAL A 589 4.63 2.06 -3.59
N ARG A 590 4.93 0.78 -3.77
CA ARG A 590 6.00 0.27 -4.63
C ARG A 590 5.44 -0.38 -5.90
N VAL A 591 6.18 -0.24 -6.98
CA VAL A 591 6.03 -1.02 -8.21
C VAL A 591 7.38 -1.61 -8.59
N GLY A 592 7.38 -2.82 -9.13
CA GLY A 592 8.60 -3.63 -9.18
C GLY A 592 8.97 -4.19 -7.82
N ASN A 593 10.07 -4.94 -7.76
CA ASN A 593 10.57 -5.51 -6.51
C ASN A 593 12.10 -5.61 -6.53
N ALA A 594 12.75 -5.08 -5.49
CA ALA A 594 14.21 -5.08 -5.38
C ALA A 594 14.82 -6.49 -5.24
N ALA A 595 14.03 -7.50 -4.87
CA ALA A 595 14.45 -8.91 -4.83
C ALA A 595 14.99 -9.41 -6.19
N ASN A 596 14.63 -8.77 -7.30
CA ASN A 596 15.15 -9.08 -8.63
C ASN A 596 16.69 -9.08 -8.72
N GLN A 597 17.38 -8.34 -7.85
CA GLN A 597 18.85 -8.27 -7.83
C GLN A 597 19.49 -9.19 -6.78
N GLN A 598 18.69 -9.93 -6.00
CA GLN A 598 19.17 -10.79 -4.93
C GLN A 598 19.58 -12.16 -5.43
N VAL A 599 20.44 -12.82 -4.66
CA VAL A 599 20.79 -14.22 -4.88
C VAL A 599 19.82 -15.07 -4.05
N GLN A 600 19.10 -15.97 -4.72
CA GLN A 600 18.29 -17.00 -4.07
C GLN A 600 18.67 -18.36 -4.62
N LEU A 601 19.21 -19.21 -3.77
CA LEU A 601 19.66 -20.56 -4.16
C LEU A 601 18.57 -21.60 -3.97
N ASP A 602 17.47 -21.22 -3.33
CA ASP A 602 16.39 -22.13 -3.01
C ASP A 602 15.45 -22.39 -4.19
N VAL A 603 15.41 -21.48 -5.19
CA VAL A 603 14.49 -21.54 -6.34
C VAL A 603 14.57 -22.84 -7.16
N PHE A 604 15.73 -23.51 -7.16
CA PHE A 604 15.96 -24.73 -7.94
C PHE A 604 15.18 -25.95 -7.40
N GLY A 605 15.05 -26.04 -6.07
CA GLY A 605 14.42 -27.18 -5.40
C GLY A 605 12.95 -27.35 -5.77
N PRO A 606 12.11 -26.31 -5.61
CA PRO A 606 10.70 -26.34 -5.99
C PRO A 606 10.46 -26.72 -7.46
N ILE A 607 11.33 -26.31 -8.40
CA ILE A 607 11.20 -26.64 -9.82
C ILE A 607 11.38 -28.16 -10.05
N VAL A 608 12.42 -28.77 -9.47
CA VAL A 608 12.65 -30.22 -9.62
C VAL A 608 11.62 -31.04 -8.84
N ASP A 609 11.14 -30.54 -7.71
CA ASP A 609 10.08 -31.20 -6.95
C ASP A 609 8.72 -31.12 -7.69
N LEU A 610 8.45 -30.04 -8.42
CA LEU A 610 7.31 -29.94 -9.34
C LEU A 610 7.41 -31.00 -10.45
N ILE A 611 8.55 -31.13 -11.12
CA ILE A 611 8.76 -32.15 -12.17
C ILE A 611 8.53 -33.55 -11.59
N THR A 612 9.01 -33.79 -10.37
CA THR A 612 8.78 -35.06 -9.66
C THR A 612 7.29 -35.30 -9.42
N THR A 613 6.57 -34.29 -8.94
CA THR A 613 5.12 -34.35 -8.69
C THR A 613 4.33 -34.57 -9.97
N LEU A 614 4.75 -33.94 -11.08
CA LEU A 614 4.13 -34.10 -12.39
C LEU A 614 4.35 -35.51 -12.95
N ALA A 615 5.56 -36.04 -12.85
CA ALA A 615 5.90 -37.41 -13.24
C ALA A 615 5.09 -38.44 -12.41
N ASP A 616 5.01 -38.26 -11.09
CA ASP A 616 4.19 -39.12 -10.20
C ASP A 616 2.71 -39.05 -10.61
N SER A 617 2.19 -37.87 -10.93
CA SER A 617 0.81 -37.69 -11.41
C SER A 617 0.56 -38.40 -12.74
N ARG A 618 1.47 -38.26 -13.71
CA ARG A 618 1.40 -38.94 -15.02
C ARG A 618 1.37 -40.46 -14.87
N THR A 619 2.25 -41.02 -14.03
CA THR A 619 2.23 -42.43 -13.65
C THR A 619 0.87 -42.83 -13.06
N ALA A 620 0.34 -42.03 -12.12
CA ALA A 620 -0.94 -42.32 -11.46
C ALA A 620 -2.15 -42.29 -12.42
N SER A 621 -2.08 -41.56 -13.54
CA SER A 621 -3.10 -41.63 -14.60
C SER A 621 -2.99 -42.85 -15.52
N GLY A 622 -2.02 -43.72 -15.30
CA GLY A 622 -1.83 -44.93 -16.11
C GLY A 622 -0.97 -44.73 -17.36
N ILE A 623 -0.23 -43.62 -17.47
CA ILE A 623 0.84 -43.50 -18.46
C ILE A 623 1.95 -44.47 -18.04
N THR A 624 2.39 -45.32 -18.95
CA THR A 624 3.37 -46.38 -18.68
C THR A 624 4.71 -46.15 -19.39
N GLU A 625 4.74 -45.32 -20.43
CA GLU A 625 5.95 -45.03 -21.17
C GLU A 625 6.80 -43.99 -20.43
N HIS A 626 8.04 -44.36 -20.05
CA HIS A 626 8.91 -43.49 -19.24
C HIS A 626 9.19 -42.13 -19.88
N THR A 627 9.32 -42.07 -21.20
CA THR A 627 9.56 -40.85 -21.98
C THR A 627 8.35 -39.92 -22.03
N GLU A 628 7.14 -40.44 -21.83
CA GLU A 628 5.92 -39.63 -21.69
C GLU A 628 5.71 -39.17 -20.24
N ILE A 629 6.19 -39.94 -19.26
CA ILE A 629 6.11 -39.59 -17.84
C ILE A 629 7.11 -38.48 -17.49
N LEU A 630 8.39 -38.71 -17.81
CA LEU A 630 9.48 -37.76 -17.65
C LEU A 630 10.01 -37.42 -19.03
N THR A 631 9.55 -36.30 -19.58
CA THR A 631 9.90 -35.89 -20.94
C THR A 631 11.37 -35.47 -21.03
N ASP A 632 11.93 -35.41 -22.24
CA ASP A 632 13.30 -34.93 -22.44
C ASP A 632 13.46 -33.47 -22.00
N GLN A 633 12.45 -32.63 -22.23
CA GLN A 633 12.44 -31.23 -21.77
C GLN A 633 12.46 -31.14 -20.24
N ASP A 634 11.58 -31.89 -19.57
CA ASP A 634 11.56 -31.95 -18.10
C ASP A 634 12.95 -32.39 -17.57
N TRP A 635 13.54 -33.41 -18.18
CA TRP A 635 14.86 -33.91 -17.79
C TRP A 635 15.98 -32.89 -18.02
N ASP A 636 15.97 -32.18 -19.15
CA ASP A 636 16.92 -31.11 -19.42
C ASP A 636 16.85 -30.02 -18.35
N LEU A 637 15.64 -29.68 -17.88
CA LEU A 637 15.45 -28.73 -16.80
C LEU A 637 16.00 -29.27 -15.47
N VAL A 638 15.76 -30.55 -15.14
CA VAL A 638 16.35 -31.19 -13.96
C VAL A 638 17.88 -31.08 -13.99
N CYS A 639 18.51 -31.44 -15.11
CA CYS A 639 19.96 -31.33 -15.27
C CYS A 639 20.43 -29.88 -15.09
N ALA A 640 19.75 -28.90 -15.70
CA ALA A 640 20.09 -27.49 -15.57
C ALA A 640 20.01 -27.00 -14.10
N MET A 641 19.02 -27.45 -13.34
CA MET A 641 18.88 -27.09 -11.92
C MET A 641 20.00 -27.71 -11.06
N VAL A 642 20.37 -28.97 -11.29
CA VAL A 642 21.49 -29.59 -10.56
C VAL A 642 22.83 -28.93 -10.92
N ASP A 643 23.05 -28.63 -12.20
CA ASP A 643 24.20 -27.86 -12.68
C ASP A 643 24.32 -26.50 -11.96
N ALA A 644 23.20 -25.81 -11.75
CA ALA A 644 23.16 -24.54 -11.02
C ALA A 644 23.55 -24.72 -9.53
N VAL A 645 23.01 -25.75 -8.88
CA VAL A 645 23.37 -26.12 -7.51
C VAL A 645 24.86 -26.42 -7.41
N GLU A 646 25.42 -27.27 -8.28
CA GLU A 646 26.84 -27.62 -8.30
C GLU A 646 27.76 -26.39 -8.34
N ARG A 647 27.40 -25.37 -9.13
CA ARG A 647 28.20 -24.16 -9.28
C ARG A 647 28.13 -23.21 -8.10
N ARG A 648 26.96 -23.09 -7.44
CA ARG A 648 26.69 -21.98 -6.52
C ARG A 648 26.32 -22.36 -5.10
N TRP A 649 25.90 -23.60 -4.80
CA TRP A 649 25.30 -23.94 -3.48
C TRP A 649 26.18 -23.55 -2.27
N SER A 650 27.50 -23.49 -2.44
CA SER A 650 28.44 -23.18 -1.36
C SER A 650 28.51 -21.69 -0.98
N GLU A 651 27.91 -20.78 -1.75
CA GLU A 651 27.91 -19.33 -1.46
C GLU A 651 26.78 -18.94 -0.49
N PRO A 652 26.86 -17.78 0.19
CA PRO A 652 25.74 -17.22 0.95
C PRO A 652 24.70 -16.56 0.02
N ASP A 653 23.43 -16.50 0.45
CA ASP A 653 22.30 -15.98 -0.31
C ASP A 653 21.36 -15.12 0.57
N ASN A 654 20.27 -14.59 0.01
CA ASN A 654 19.31 -13.73 0.71
C ASN A 654 18.15 -14.50 1.37
N GLY A 655 18.13 -15.83 1.24
CA GLY A 655 17.08 -16.70 1.80
C GLY A 655 15.73 -16.54 1.10
N ILE A 656 14.76 -17.35 1.55
CA ILE A 656 13.38 -17.34 1.04
C ILE A 656 12.64 -16.02 1.29
N TRP A 657 13.02 -15.30 2.36
CA TRP A 657 12.35 -14.07 2.80
C TRP A 657 12.96 -12.78 2.24
N GLU A 658 13.92 -12.88 1.31
CA GLU A 658 14.43 -11.72 0.57
C GLU A 658 15.04 -10.64 1.47
N ILE A 659 15.65 -11.08 2.58
CA ILE A 659 16.14 -10.21 3.64
C ILE A 659 17.06 -9.15 3.03
N ARG A 660 16.72 -7.87 3.26
CA ARG A 660 17.46 -6.69 2.77
C ARG A 660 18.71 -6.42 3.62
N GLY A 661 19.46 -7.49 3.92
CA GLY A 661 20.68 -7.49 4.71
C GLY A 661 21.83 -8.21 3.99
N ASN A 662 22.91 -8.47 4.72
CA ASN A 662 24.04 -9.22 4.17
C ASN A 662 23.64 -10.69 3.91
N PRO A 663 24.00 -11.26 2.74
CA PRO A 663 23.76 -12.67 2.46
C PRO A 663 24.36 -13.60 3.53
N ARG A 664 23.65 -14.68 3.87
CA ARG A 664 24.08 -15.70 4.85
C ARG A 664 23.89 -17.09 4.26
N HIS A 665 24.44 -18.11 4.91
CA HIS A 665 24.13 -19.51 4.56
C HIS A 665 22.81 -19.92 5.20
N HIS A 666 21.69 -19.54 4.58
CA HIS A 666 20.36 -19.84 5.09
C HIS A 666 20.09 -21.36 5.06
N VAL A 667 19.58 -21.90 6.17
CA VAL A 667 19.34 -23.35 6.28
C VAL A 667 18.33 -23.80 5.24
N TYR A 668 17.22 -23.06 5.07
CA TYR A 668 16.21 -23.34 4.06
C TYR A 668 16.82 -23.44 2.65
N SER A 669 17.64 -22.47 2.25
CA SER A 669 18.26 -22.47 0.91
C SER A 669 19.15 -23.68 0.67
N LYS A 670 19.90 -24.11 1.70
CA LYS A 670 20.74 -25.32 1.60
C LYS A 670 19.91 -26.61 1.58
N VAL A 671 18.77 -26.64 2.29
CA VAL A 671 17.79 -27.73 2.19
C VAL A 671 17.23 -27.82 0.76
N MET A 672 16.89 -26.70 0.13
CA MET A 672 16.36 -26.70 -1.25
C MET A 672 17.43 -27.06 -2.29
N CYS A 673 18.69 -26.66 -2.10
CA CYS A 673 19.81 -27.18 -2.88
C CYS A 673 19.95 -28.70 -2.76
N TRP A 674 19.82 -29.26 -1.54
CA TRP A 674 19.81 -30.71 -1.33
C TRP A 674 18.62 -31.38 -2.02
N LEU A 675 17.42 -30.82 -1.87
CA LEU A 675 16.18 -31.33 -2.45
C LEU A 675 16.29 -31.44 -3.98
N THR A 676 16.88 -30.43 -4.62
CA THR A 676 17.14 -30.41 -6.07
C THR A 676 17.87 -31.68 -6.51
N VAL A 677 19.00 -31.99 -5.85
CA VAL A 677 19.85 -33.14 -6.21
C VAL A 677 19.20 -34.46 -5.81
N ASP A 678 18.53 -34.51 -4.66
CA ASP A 678 17.83 -35.71 -4.18
C ASP A 678 16.71 -36.14 -5.13
N ARG A 679 15.87 -35.19 -5.56
CA ARG A 679 14.79 -35.45 -6.51
C ARG A 679 15.31 -35.80 -7.89
N ALA A 680 16.39 -35.16 -8.34
CA ALA A 680 17.05 -35.51 -9.60
C ALA A 680 17.54 -36.96 -9.63
N ILE A 681 18.17 -37.43 -8.54
CA ILE A 681 18.59 -38.84 -8.39
C ILE A 681 17.38 -39.77 -8.39
N ARG A 682 16.31 -39.44 -7.64
CA ARG A 682 15.08 -40.24 -7.62
C ARG A 682 14.47 -40.40 -9.02
N LEU A 683 14.40 -39.30 -9.78
CA LEU A 683 13.90 -39.31 -11.16
C LEU A 683 14.79 -40.16 -12.06
N ALA A 684 16.11 -40.04 -11.94
CA ALA A 684 17.07 -40.83 -12.70
C ALA A 684 16.89 -42.33 -12.46
N ASP A 685 16.85 -42.74 -11.19
CA ASP A 685 16.72 -44.14 -10.78
C ASP A 685 15.35 -44.73 -11.19
N THR A 686 14.27 -43.96 -11.05
CA THR A 686 12.91 -44.42 -11.34
C THR A 686 12.67 -44.58 -12.84
N TYR A 687 13.17 -43.65 -13.64
CA TYR A 687 12.87 -43.57 -15.08
C TYR A 687 14.02 -43.98 -15.99
N SER A 688 15.11 -44.54 -15.43
CA SER A 688 16.30 -44.99 -16.14
C SER A 688 16.98 -43.88 -16.95
N ARG A 689 17.07 -42.66 -16.39
CA ARG A 689 17.87 -41.57 -16.97
C ARG A 689 19.31 -41.62 -16.47
N ASP A 690 20.24 -41.15 -17.27
CA ASP A 690 21.66 -41.11 -16.90
C ASP A 690 21.94 -39.94 -15.95
N ALA A 691 22.06 -40.23 -14.65
CA ALA A 691 22.54 -39.26 -13.67
C ALA A 691 24.03 -38.95 -13.91
N GLN A 692 24.42 -37.67 -13.81
CA GLN A 692 25.82 -37.30 -13.96
C GLN A 692 26.68 -37.85 -12.81
N LEU A 693 27.96 -38.11 -13.11
CA LEU A 693 28.92 -38.59 -12.10
C LEU A 693 29.14 -37.52 -11.02
N GLY A 694 28.73 -37.82 -9.78
CA GLY A 694 28.99 -36.97 -8.62
C GLY A 694 27.75 -36.50 -7.86
N TRP A 695 26.55 -36.61 -8.44
CA TRP A 695 25.31 -36.13 -7.80
C TRP A 695 25.07 -36.74 -6.41
N SER A 696 25.29 -38.05 -6.24
CA SER A 696 25.16 -38.71 -4.94
C SER A 696 26.12 -38.12 -3.89
N THR A 697 27.36 -37.85 -4.28
CA THR A 697 28.36 -37.23 -3.40
C THR A 697 27.97 -35.80 -3.06
N LEU A 698 27.51 -35.01 -4.03
CA LEU A 698 27.04 -33.65 -3.83
C LEU A 698 25.87 -33.61 -2.83
N ARG A 699 24.84 -34.44 -3.07
CA ARG A 699 23.68 -34.58 -2.17
C ARG A 699 24.12 -34.86 -0.74
N ASP A 700 25.00 -35.85 -0.56
CA ASP A 700 25.43 -36.29 0.78
C ASP A 700 26.31 -35.21 1.47
N VAL A 701 27.12 -34.47 0.70
CA VAL A 701 27.90 -33.33 1.21
C VAL A 701 26.99 -32.21 1.71
N ILE A 702 25.97 -31.81 0.92
CA ILE A 702 25.03 -30.76 1.31
C ILE A 702 24.24 -31.20 2.54
N ARG A 703 23.70 -32.44 2.53
CA ARG A 703 22.95 -33.02 3.66
C ARG A 703 23.73 -32.94 4.97
N ARG A 704 24.97 -33.45 4.96
CA ARG A 704 25.84 -33.42 6.15
C ARG A 704 26.12 -31.99 6.60
N GLN A 705 26.40 -31.08 5.68
CA GLN A 705 26.66 -29.69 6.05
C GLN A 705 25.46 -29.00 6.69
N VAL A 706 24.25 -29.24 6.17
CA VAL A 706 23.00 -28.73 6.76
C VAL A 706 22.81 -29.28 8.17
N LEU A 707 22.96 -30.59 8.36
CA LEU A 707 22.76 -31.23 9.67
C LEU A 707 23.80 -30.80 10.71
N ASP A 708 25.06 -30.58 10.28
CA ASP A 708 26.16 -30.22 11.18
C ASP A 708 26.17 -28.72 11.52
N LYS A 709 25.89 -27.84 10.54
CA LYS A 709 26.02 -26.38 10.70
C LYS A 709 24.71 -25.63 10.93
N GLY A 710 23.57 -26.25 10.58
CA GLY A 710 22.24 -25.65 10.73
C GLY A 710 21.61 -25.89 12.09
N TRP A 711 22.07 -26.89 12.84
CA TRP A 711 21.58 -27.19 14.19
C TRP A 711 22.26 -26.29 15.21
N SER A 712 21.47 -25.70 16.12
CA SER A 712 21.97 -24.95 17.26
C SER A 712 21.63 -25.66 18.57
N GLU A 713 22.66 -26.06 19.31
CA GLU A 713 22.50 -26.60 20.67
C GLU A 713 21.93 -25.57 21.65
N GLU A 714 22.16 -24.28 21.42
CA GLU A 714 21.64 -23.21 22.28
C GLU A 714 20.14 -22.99 22.04
N ALA A 715 19.72 -22.91 20.77
CA ALA A 715 18.32 -22.70 20.43
C ALA A 715 17.49 -24.00 20.49
N GLN A 716 18.14 -25.16 20.59
CA GLN A 716 17.51 -26.49 20.47
C GLN A 716 16.64 -26.60 19.21
N SER A 717 17.12 -26.03 18.10
CA SER A 717 16.40 -25.94 16.84
C SER A 717 17.38 -25.84 15.67
N PHE A 718 16.90 -26.21 14.47
CA PHE A 718 17.49 -25.67 13.25
C PHE A 718 17.15 -24.18 13.14
N THR A 719 18.16 -23.36 12.84
CA THR A 719 18.07 -21.89 12.87
C THR A 719 18.06 -21.27 11.48
N SER A 720 17.76 -19.98 11.38
CA SER A 720 17.59 -19.25 10.10
C SER A 720 18.78 -19.41 9.16
N ALA A 721 20.00 -19.37 9.70
CA ALA A 721 21.24 -19.51 8.97
C ALA A 721 22.33 -20.19 9.82
N TYR A 722 23.31 -20.78 9.15
CA TYR A 722 24.42 -21.49 9.80
C TYR A 722 25.11 -20.67 10.88
N GLY A 723 25.37 -21.33 12.02
CA GLY A 723 26.05 -20.74 13.18
C GLY A 723 25.27 -19.65 13.92
N GLY A 724 24.00 -19.40 13.56
CA GLY A 724 23.11 -18.48 14.27
C GLY A 724 22.20 -19.18 15.29
N THR A 725 21.52 -18.37 16.10
CA THR A 725 20.54 -18.80 17.10
C THR A 725 19.11 -18.37 16.75
N ASP A 726 18.95 -17.52 15.73
CA ASP A 726 17.64 -16.99 15.34
C ASP A 726 16.74 -18.09 14.78
N LEU A 727 15.51 -18.19 15.27
CA LEU A 727 14.51 -19.10 14.72
C LEU A 727 13.93 -18.56 13.41
N ASP A 728 13.49 -19.48 12.55
CA ASP A 728 12.82 -19.19 11.29
C ASP A 728 11.87 -20.35 10.97
N ALA A 729 10.59 -20.06 10.71
CA ALA A 729 9.60 -21.08 10.40
C ALA A 729 9.94 -21.90 9.16
N ALA A 730 10.74 -21.35 8.22
CA ALA A 730 11.20 -22.06 7.04
C ALA A 730 12.08 -23.28 7.38
N THR A 731 12.69 -23.35 8.56
CA THR A 731 13.55 -24.48 8.95
C THR A 731 12.76 -25.77 9.21
N LEU A 732 11.43 -25.69 9.36
CA LEU A 732 10.55 -26.86 9.34
C LEU A 732 10.77 -27.72 8.09
N HIS A 733 11.15 -27.10 6.96
CA HIS A 733 11.45 -27.82 5.72
C HIS A 733 12.57 -28.84 5.82
N ILE A 734 13.40 -28.80 6.86
CA ILE A 734 14.36 -29.88 7.08
C ILE A 734 13.67 -31.25 7.23
N GLY A 735 12.49 -31.28 7.86
CA GLY A 735 11.63 -32.47 7.93
C GLY A 735 10.66 -32.56 6.76
N LEU A 736 10.00 -31.45 6.38
CA LEU A 736 8.98 -31.46 5.31
C LEU A 736 9.54 -31.93 3.96
N SER A 737 10.81 -31.60 3.66
CA SER A 737 11.49 -32.03 2.43
C SER A 737 11.96 -33.50 2.45
N GLY A 738 12.04 -34.11 3.64
CA GLY A 738 12.65 -35.41 3.86
C GLY A 738 14.17 -35.40 4.09
N LEU A 739 14.79 -34.22 4.30
CA LEU A 739 16.23 -34.14 4.59
C LEU A 739 16.58 -34.83 5.91
N ILE A 740 15.72 -34.75 6.92
CA ILE A 740 15.86 -35.48 8.18
C ILE A 740 14.68 -36.43 8.38
N ASP A 741 14.94 -37.56 9.03
CA ASP A 741 13.85 -38.47 9.41
C ASP A 741 12.97 -37.78 10.47
N PRO A 742 11.62 -37.77 10.33
CA PRO A 742 10.75 -37.14 11.31
C PRO A 742 10.85 -37.69 12.75
N SER A 743 11.41 -38.90 12.93
CA SER A 743 11.70 -39.48 14.25
C SER A 743 12.99 -38.96 14.89
N ASP A 744 13.83 -38.22 14.15
CA ASP A 744 15.01 -37.57 14.72
C ASP A 744 14.56 -36.51 15.75
N PRO A 745 15.07 -36.56 17.00
CA PRO A 745 14.64 -35.66 18.07
C PRO A 745 14.87 -34.18 17.73
N ARG A 746 15.83 -33.86 16.85
CA ARG A 746 16.11 -32.48 16.43
C ARG A 746 14.98 -31.88 15.60
N PHE A 747 14.27 -32.70 14.81
CA PHE A 747 13.11 -32.22 14.07
C PHE A 747 11.97 -31.88 15.03
N ALA A 748 11.62 -32.79 15.94
CA ALA A 748 10.59 -32.53 16.95
C ALA A 748 10.92 -31.30 17.81
N ALA A 749 12.19 -31.12 18.20
CA ALA A 749 12.64 -29.93 18.93
C ALA A 749 12.45 -28.63 18.12
N THR A 750 12.75 -28.66 16.82
CA THR A 750 12.51 -27.53 15.91
C THR A 750 11.02 -27.19 15.80
N VAL A 751 10.13 -28.19 15.69
CA VAL A 751 8.68 -27.97 15.67
C VAL A 751 8.20 -27.32 16.96
N VAL A 752 8.67 -27.80 18.11
CA VAL A 752 8.32 -27.25 19.43
C VAL A 752 8.82 -25.83 19.60
N ALA A 753 10.05 -25.53 19.17
CA ALA A 753 10.61 -24.18 19.21
C ALA A 753 9.81 -23.20 18.34
N THR A 754 9.47 -23.59 17.10
CA THR A 754 8.65 -22.78 16.20
C THR A 754 7.24 -22.54 16.76
N GLU A 755 6.59 -23.55 17.35
CA GLU A 755 5.31 -23.36 18.04
C GLU A 755 5.44 -22.37 19.21
N ALA A 756 6.45 -22.54 20.06
CA ALA A 756 6.57 -21.76 21.27
C ALA A 756 6.88 -20.28 21.01
N GLU A 757 7.76 -20.01 20.03
CA GLU A 757 8.34 -18.68 19.84
C GLU A 757 7.76 -17.93 18.65
N LEU A 758 7.28 -18.60 17.60
CA LEU A 758 6.83 -17.96 16.36
C LEU A 758 5.32 -18.06 16.11
N ARG A 759 4.61 -18.96 16.79
CA ARG A 759 3.15 -19.08 16.62
C ARG A 759 2.41 -18.00 17.41
N SER A 760 1.48 -17.33 16.76
CA SER A 760 0.50 -16.46 17.42
C SER A 760 -0.89 -16.70 16.84
N GLY A 761 -1.79 -17.24 17.68
CA GLY A 761 -3.15 -17.59 17.29
C GLY A 761 -3.20 -18.54 16.09
N ALA A 762 -3.88 -18.09 15.03
CA ALA A 762 -4.10 -18.81 13.77
C ALA A 762 -2.90 -18.78 12.81
N THR A 763 -1.84 -18.07 13.17
CA THR A 763 -0.72 -17.74 12.27
C THR A 763 0.63 -18.04 12.90
N VAL A 764 1.67 -18.07 12.07
CA VAL A 764 3.07 -18.24 12.51
C VAL A 764 3.91 -17.17 11.83
N TYR A 765 4.68 -16.41 12.59
CA TYR A 765 5.63 -15.42 12.07
C TYR A 765 6.76 -16.10 11.31
N ARG A 766 7.35 -15.40 10.33
CA ARG A 766 8.53 -15.92 9.63
C ARG A 766 9.69 -16.08 10.62
N TYR A 767 9.95 -15.03 11.38
CA TYR A 767 10.99 -14.90 12.39
C TYR A 767 10.71 -13.68 13.29
N HIS A 768 11.53 -13.46 14.33
CA HIS A 768 11.48 -12.26 15.19
C HIS A 768 12.79 -11.45 15.24
N HIS A 769 13.81 -11.85 14.48
CA HIS A 769 15.09 -11.14 14.45
C HIS A 769 15.04 -9.88 13.57
N ASP A 770 15.99 -8.97 13.77
CA ASP A 770 16.13 -7.74 12.98
C ASP A 770 16.60 -8.07 11.55
N ASP A 771 15.74 -7.77 10.58
CA ASP A 771 15.95 -7.99 9.14
C ASP A 771 16.45 -6.74 8.39
N GLY A 772 16.74 -5.66 9.12
CA GLY A 772 17.19 -4.38 8.57
C GLY A 772 16.05 -3.45 8.14
N LEU A 773 14.78 -3.80 8.41
CA LEU A 773 13.63 -2.95 8.13
C LEU A 773 12.91 -2.54 9.44
N PRO A 774 12.43 -1.28 9.55
CA PRO A 774 11.66 -0.84 10.70
C PRO A 774 10.21 -1.38 10.66
N GLY A 775 9.57 -1.40 11.82
CA GLY A 775 8.18 -1.86 12.00
C GLY A 775 8.07 -3.35 12.33
N GLY A 776 6.85 -3.87 12.38
CA GLY A 776 6.53 -5.30 12.48
C GLY A 776 6.00 -5.90 11.18
N GLU A 777 5.44 -7.10 11.31
CA GLU A 777 4.68 -7.82 10.28
C GLU A 777 3.51 -8.55 10.95
N GLY A 778 2.58 -9.09 10.16
CA GLY A 778 1.60 -10.07 10.60
C GLY A 778 2.14 -11.50 10.59
N GLY A 779 1.36 -12.43 11.13
CA GLY A 779 1.71 -13.85 11.03
C GLY A 779 1.32 -14.41 9.66
N PHE A 780 2.17 -15.28 9.10
CA PHE A 780 1.97 -15.87 7.78
C PHE A 780 1.05 -17.09 7.82
N HIS A 781 0.08 -17.15 6.91
CA HIS A 781 -0.77 -18.33 6.72
C HIS A 781 0.03 -19.54 6.22
N LEU A 782 1.02 -19.31 5.36
CA LEU A 782 1.90 -20.37 4.84
C LEU A 782 2.71 -21.04 5.96
N CYS A 783 3.30 -20.24 6.85
CA CYS A 783 4.09 -20.76 7.97
C CYS A 783 3.21 -21.56 8.94
N ALA A 784 1.95 -21.14 9.16
CA ALA A 784 0.98 -21.92 9.91
C ALA A 784 0.67 -23.26 9.22
N ALA A 785 0.53 -23.28 7.89
CA ALA A 785 0.33 -24.51 7.13
C ALA A 785 1.53 -25.46 7.24
N TRP A 786 2.76 -24.94 7.18
CA TRP A 786 3.97 -25.73 7.42
C TRP A 786 4.02 -26.32 8.83
N LEU A 787 3.59 -25.56 9.85
CA LEU A 787 3.50 -26.07 11.21
C LEU A 787 2.44 -27.17 11.36
N VAL A 788 1.28 -27.05 10.68
CA VAL A 788 0.27 -28.12 10.61
C VAL A 788 0.86 -29.39 10.01
N GLU A 789 1.58 -29.30 8.89
CA GLU A 789 2.24 -30.46 8.27
C GLU A 789 3.30 -31.06 9.19
N ALA A 790 4.11 -30.21 9.83
CA ALA A 790 5.16 -30.64 10.75
C ALA A 790 4.59 -31.38 11.98
N TYR A 791 3.47 -30.90 12.54
CA TYR A 791 2.75 -31.61 13.61
C TYR A 791 2.34 -33.01 13.18
N LEU A 792 1.80 -33.17 11.96
CA LEU A 792 1.39 -34.48 11.46
C LEU A 792 2.57 -35.43 11.34
N LEU A 793 3.73 -34.94 10.88
CA LEU A 793 4.96 -35.74 10.77
C LEU A 793 5.49 -36.23 12.12
N ILE A 794 5.31 -35.47 13.20
CA ILE A 794 5.71 -35.87 14.57
C ILE A 794 4.57 -36.52 15.37
N GLY A 795 3.46 -36.89 14.71
CA GLY A 795 2.33 -37.59 15.33
C GLY A 795 1.39 -36.73 16.17
N GLN A 796 1.48 -35.40 16.09
CA GLN A 796 0.65 -34.43 16.84
C GLN A 796 -0.59 -34.00 16.07
N ARG A 797 -1.49 -34.94 15.76
CA ARG A 797 -2.69 -34.68 14.95
C ARG A 797 -3.68 -33.67 15.56
N LEU A 798 -3.91 -33.71 16.88
CA LEU A 798 -4.89 -32.82 17.53
C LEU A 798 -4.47 -31.33 17.43
N PRO A 799 -3.22 -30.94 17.75
CA PRO A 799 -2.72 -29.59 17.46
C PRO A 799 -2.85 -29.20 15.99
N ALA A 800 -2.57 -30.12 15.06
CA ALA A 800 -2.69 -29.88 13.62
C ALA A 800 -4.14 -29.53 13.20
N GLU A 801 -5.13 -30.31 13.67
CA GLU A 801 -6.55 -30.07 13.41
C GLU A 801 -7.04 -28.75 14.02
N ALA A 802 -6.56 -28.40 15.23
CA ALA A 802 -6.88 -27.16 15.90
C ALA A 802 -6.34 -25.94 15.14
N LEU A 803 -5.07 -25.96 14.73
CA LEU A 803 -4.46 -24.87 13.96
C LEU A 803 -5.09 -24.75 12.56
N PHE A 804 -5.38 -25.87 11.89
CA PHE A 804 -6.10 -25.84 10.61
C PHE A 804 -7.50 -25.22 10.74
N THR A 805 -8.23 -25.52 11.82
CA THR A 805 -9.55 -24.90 12.08
C THR A 805 -9.44 -23.38 12.24
N GLN A 806 -8.38 -22.91 12.89
CA GLN A 806 -8.09 -21.47 13.04
C GLN A 806 -7.72 -20.83 11.69
N LEU A 807 -6.91 -21.51 10.88
CA LEU A 807 -6.55 -21.05 9.52
C LEU A 807 -7.79 -20.89 8.63
N VAL A 808 -8.70 -21.86 8.67
CA VAL A 808 -9.99 -21.80 7.95
C VAL A 808 -10.85 -20.62 8.42
N ALA A 809 -10.82 -20.29 9.72
CA ALA A 809 -11.59 -19.19 10.29
C ALA A 809 -11.02 -17.80 9.91
N ALA A 810 -9.75 -17.72 9.54
CA ALA A 810 -9.12 -16.48 9.07
C ALA A 810 -9.46 -16.15 7.60
N ALA A 811 -10.02 -17.10 6.85
CA ALA A 811 -10.45 -16.84 5.47
C ALA A 811 -11.59 -15.81 5.43
N GLY A 812 -11.52 -14.92 4.43
CA GLY A 812 -12.54 -13.92 4.19
C GLY A 812 -13.92 -14.53 3.86
N PRO A 813 -14.99 -13.71 3.86
CA PRO A 813 -16.36 -14.20 3.61
C PRO A 813 -16.55 -14.93 2.26
N THR A 814 -15.70 -14.61 1.28
CA THR A 814 -15.70 -15.24 -0.05
C THR A 814 -14.68 -16.38 -0.18
N GLY A 815 -14.03 -16.76 0.93
CA GLY A 815 -13.07 -17.87 1.02
C GLY A 815 -11.65 -17.52 0.57
N LEU A 816 -11.32 -16.24 0.41
CA LEU A 816 -10.00 -15.75 0.02
C LEU A 816 -9.10 -15.49 1.24
N LEU A 817 -7.80 -15.71 1.08
CA LEU A 817 -6.76 -15.43 2.07
C LEU A 817 -5.73 -14.45 1.50
N SER A 818 -5.34 -13.48 2.32
CA SER A 818 -4.19 -12.61 2.09
C SER A 818 -2.88 -13.33 2.42
N GLU A 819 -1.75 -12.65 2.33
CA GLU A 819 -0.44 -13.17 2.73
C GLU A 819 -0.35 -13.43 4.25
N GLU A 820 -0.78 -12.44 5.01
CA GLU A 820 -0.61 -12.37 6.46
C GLU A 820 -1.93 -12.07 7.17
N TYR A 821 -1.92 -12.25 8.48
CA TYR A 821 -3.01 -11.86 9.36
C TYR A 821 -2.45 -11.33 10.68
N ASP A 822 -3.03 -10.23 11.17
CA ASP A 822 -2.74 -9.65 12.47
C ASP A 822 -3.57 -10.38 13.53
N PRO A 823 -2.96 -11.20 14.40
CA PRO A 823 -3.69 -11.95 15.42
C PRO A 823 -4.21 -11.06 16.57
N VAL A 824 -3.73 -9.81 16.70
CA VAL A 824 -4.15 -8.87 17.73
C VAL A 824 -5.30 -8.00 17.22
N ALA A 825 -5.16 -7.43 16.02
CA ALA A 825 -6.20 -6.62 15.40
C ALA A 825 -7.29 -7.43 14.69
N GLU A 826 -7.10 -8.75 14.57
CA GLU A 826 -8.00 -9.70 13.91
C GLU A 826 -8.37 -9.29 12.49
N ARG A 827 -7.36 -8.95 11.68
CA ARG A 827 -7.54 -8.49 10.29
C ARG A 827 -6.43 -8.98 9.36
N SER A 828 -6.76 -9.14 8.09
CA SER A 828 -5.80 -9.51 7.05
C SER A 828 -4.79 -8.41 6.76
N LEU A 829 -3.58 -8.83 6.41
CA LEU A 829 -2.41 -8.03 6.03
C LEU A 829 -1.73 -8.62 4.79
N GLY A 830 -0.86 -7.84 4.16
CA GLY A 830 -0.11 -8.20 2.96
C GLY A 830 -0.99 -8.36 1.71
N ASN A 831 -0.39 -8.80 0.61
CA ASN A 831 -1.06 -8.83 -0.70
C ASN A 831 -2.23 -9.83 -0.77
N HIS A 832 -3.21 -9.59 -1.66
CA HIS A 832 -4.48 -10.32 -1.67
C HIS A 832 -5.12 -10.55 -3.05
N PRO A 833 -5.74 -11.73 -3.28
CA PRO A 833 -5.45 -12.97 -2.58
C PRO A 833 -4.01 -13.40 -2.87
N GLN A 834 -3.43 -14.19 -1.97
CA GLN A 834 -2.03 -14.61 -2.07
C GLN A 834 -1.92 -16.13 -2.27
N ALA A 835 -1.03 -16.55 -3.19
CA ALA A 835 -0.95 -17.94 -3.64
C ALA A 835 -0.49 -18.91 -2.54
N TYR A 836 0.52 -18.56 -1.75
CA TYR A 836 1.01 -19.40 -0.66
C TYR A 836 -0.05 -19.76 0.38
N SER A 837 -0.89 -18.81 0.76
CA SER A 837 -1.96 -19.01 1.74
C SER A 837 -2.96 -20.05 1.24
N HIS A 838 -3.32 -19.98 -0.05
CA HIS A 838 -4.25 -20.91 -0.67
C HIS A 838 -3.64 -22.31 -0.90
N LEU A 839 -2.39 -22.41 -1.33
CA LEU A 839 -1.74 -23.72 -1.47
C LEU A 839 -1.45 -24.38 -0.11
N GLY A 840 -1.11 -23.59 0.91
CA GLY A 840 -0.92 -24.08 2.28
C GLY A 840 -2.20 -24.65 2.85
N LEU A 841 -3.32 -23.96 2.64
CA LEU A 841 -4.65 -24.41 3.06
C LEU A 841 -5.05 -25.74 2.37
N LEU A 842 -4.85 -25.83 1.04
CA LEU A 842 -5.09 -27.06 0.27
C LEU A 842 -4.25 -28.22 0.77
N ARG A 843 -2.95 -28.00 0.98
CA ARG A 843 -2.01 -29.00 1.48
C ARG A 843 -2.45 -29.55 2.83
N CYS A 844 -2.80 -28.67 3.77
CA CYS A 844 -3.28 -29.09 5.09
C CYS A 844 -4.54 -29.96 4.99
N ALA A 845 -5.51 -29.58 4.16
CA ALA A 845 -6.74 -30.34 3.97
C ALA A 845 -6.49 -31.72 3.37
N GLN A 846 -5.57 -31.84 2.41
CA GLN A 846 -5.17 -33.13 1.83
C GLN A 846 -4.54 -34.06 2.86
N LEU A 847 -3.65 -33.52 3.71
CA LEU A 847 -2.94 -34.32 4.71
C LEU A 847 -3.86 -34.75 5.85
N LEU A 848 -4.76 -33.86 6.31
CA LEU A 848 -5.72 -34.17 7.38
C LEU A 848 -6.87 -35.08 6.91
N ALA A 849 -7.14 -35.16 5.62
CA ALA A 849 -8.12 -36.10 5.08
C ALA A 849 -7.64 -37.56 5.03
N ARG A 850 -6.33 -37.79 5.20
CA ARG A 850 -5.72 -39.12 5.37
C ARG A 850 -5.82 -39.55 6.83
#